data_AF-A0A7S1M9A4-F1
#
_entry.id   AF-A0A7S1M9A4-F1
#
_cell.length_a   1.000
_cell.length_b   1.000
_cell.length_c   1.000
_cell.angle_alpha   90.00
_cell.angle_beta   90.00
_cell.angle_gamma   90.00
#
_symmetry.space_group_name_H-M   'P 1'
#
loop_
_entity.id
_entity.type
_entity.pdbx_description
1 polymer ?
#
loop_
_entity_poly.entity_id
_entity_poly.type
_entity_poly.pdbx_seq_one_letter_code
_entity_poly.pdbx_strand_id
1 'polypeptide(L)'
;AGNIMITRTGFPSDLFPALLAADATVSFVTDSSSNVQTVSIGDCKQGHVPMNALLTKLSIPLRSTGTYRYYRVAQRKWLAQAFVNAGFRVDVDPVSKKISDARVAIGCYAMGPKRSPTAEEALVGGHLDSETLQRAIAGLHKDFDDEFMSDAQYKTVENPKGKDDYRRTLPDAFLFKFFQEAQAANGIKQHAAGSLGTMKPLPLKRGVLKFEEQPGRGDHAQLSAKGLTTGAVRYTDDTRVPSLYGYLVLTQCCTGTLRKIDASAALQAEGVQDVITAADIQGQNSAGFVPGEEPLFVPEGGEIFTSGQQVALVVATSYRLAKKAAGLVKLEVENANKGAIVSLDQAIAADSKLGGAALTSIGAGKEEVEAALMASERVIEGSTYVIGQHAFPMEKQSACAVPEERGGLTLHTSTQAPDFCRAITAGILGLHGKGSLLVVKSTRAGGGFGPKNSRSVPVAAAAAVAANKLDRAVKVQLDASQEHSAIGGRHAFKANYRVGFSSDGSLTACCVEAWGNGGCTHDFSGFLFLEVAEAVPSVYGWGGKFHIDVHGMKTNLPSNTAVRSFGNPQGMFITETIIEDVATALGKPAEEIRTKNMLTKSNAITPWKQSMDFYNADALFEKVRSDARFAQRSEEVERFNAESRWRKRGISMVPLCYGHSYVYAAGTGALVNVHSSDGSVTVHHGGCEIGQGIHTKVAQVVALTLGCDLEAVRVADTSTEVIPNMRFTGGSITSEVACEAARRACLELNRTLEPHRKFLREKKAKEAPKADLVDSLLMREKEKQQQEELQKQQEAEKAAKAVPEPISAGELEDAARELEEMQKLHSSKAGQKKEVSELEMLKGARKADSEDEGEAIAMPTVSPEGYVYATVDQLDEGAEGGLQYQVVHKPFVAVRHLPGPKGKVVNSLEYGTFVDTFGWDDPKKKKYRKMFCRMPNGRIVVAWIMASHPELGPLVEPAAG
;
A
#
# COMPACT_ATOMS: atom_id res chain seq x y z
N ALA A 1 17.43 -0.08 -32.06
CA ALA A 1 16.80 -0.91 -33.12
C ALA A 1 15.42 -1.42 -32.69
N GLY A 2 15.31 -2.31 -31.68
CA GLY A 2 14.03 -2.92 -31.29
C GLY A 2 12.89 -1.93 -30.99
N ASN A 3 13.16 -0.88 -30.21
CA ASN A 3 12.19 0.18 -29.92
C ASN A 3 11.67 0.91 -31.19
N ILE A 4 12.55 1.21 -32.14
CA ILE A 4 12.19 1.87 -33.41
C ILE A 4 11.28 0.95 -34.24
N MET A 5 11.66 -0.33 -34.37
CA MET A 5 10.90 -1.28 -35.18
C MET A 5 9.53 -1.62 -34.56
N ILE A 6 9.45 -1.81 -33.24
CA ILE A 6 8.18 -2.13 -32.57
C ILE A 6 7.22 -0.92 -32.51
N THR A 7 7.72 0.32 -32.59
CA THR A 7 6.86 1.53 -32.68
C THR A 7 5.94 1.47 -33.90
N ARG A 8 6.35 0.77 -34.97
CA ARG A 8 5.54 0.57 -36.17
C ARG A 8 4.32 -0.32 -35.95
N THR A 9 4.28 -1.08 -34.85
CA THR A 9 3.14 -1.92 -34.46
C THR A 9 2.24 -1.21 -33.44
N GLY A 10 2.35 0.11 -33.29
CA GLY A 10 1.56 0.91 -32.34
C GLY A 10 2.15 0.99 -30.93
N PHE A 11 3.41 0.57 -30.72
CA PHE A 11 4.05 0.65 -29.41
C PHE A 11 4.25 2.11 -28.95
N PRO A 12 3.84 2.47 -27.70
CA PRO A 12 3.92 3.82 -27.16
C PRO A 12 5.36 4.17 -26.74
N SER A 13 6.21 4.48 -27.71
CA SER A 13 7.63 4.75 -27.46
C SER A 13 7.90 6.13 -26.86
N ASP A 14 8.78 6.18 -25.87
CA ASP A 14 9.43 7.42 -25.40
C ASP A 14 10.59 7.89 -26.30
N LEU A 15 11.33 6.94 -26.89
CA LEU A 15 12.52 7.27 -27.68
C LEU A 15 12.18 7.84 -29.06
N PHE A 16 11.17 7.29 -29.74
CA PHE A 16 10.80 7.70 -31.10
C PHE A 16 10.44 9.20 -31.24
N PRO A 17 9.58 9.82 -30.41
CA PRO A 17 9.33 11.27 -30.47
C PRO A 17 10.58 12.10 -30.21
N ALA A 18 11.44 11.66 -29.28
CA ALA A 18 12.73 12.31 -29.02
C ALA A 18 13.62 12.29 -30.29
N LEU A 19 13.72 11.15 -30.97
CA LEU A 19 14.48 11.01 -32.21
C LEU A 19 13.88 11.80 -33.37
N LEU A 20 12.55 11.90 -33.46
CA LEU A 20 11.86 12.75 -34.44
C LEU A 20 12.21 14.23 -34.26
N ALA A 21 12.16 14.72 -33.02
CA ALA A 21 12.51 16.11 -32.72
C ALA A 21 14.00 16.42 -32.91
N ALA A 22 14.85 15.41 -32.81
CA ALA A 22 16.29 15.51 -33.04
C ALA A 22 16.70 15.42 -34.52
N ASP A 23 15.77 15.22 -35.48
CA ASP A 23 16.08 14.94 -36.89
C ASP A 23 17.03 13.73 -37.07
N ALA A 24 16.85 12.68 -36.26
CA ALA A 24 17.67 11.49 -36.39
C ALA A 24 17.36 10.70 -37.68
N THR A 25 18.37 9.98 -38.17
CA THR A 25 18.26 9.08 -39.32
C THR A 25 18.66 7.65 -38.94
N VAL A 26 18.12 6.67 -39.66
CA VAL A 26 18.43 5.25 -39.47
C VAL A 26 18.90 4.65 -40.78
N SER A 27 19.97 3.87 -40.71
CA SER A 27 20.48 3.08 -41.82
C SER A 27 20.10 1.61 -41.67
N PHE A 28 19.75 0.96 -42.77
CA PHE A 28 19.32 -0.44 -42.80
C PHE A 28 19.80 -1.18 -44.05
N VAL A 29 19.76 -2.51 -43.98
CA VAL A 29 20.03 -3.44 -45.09
C VAL A 29 18.90 -4.48 -45.20
N THR A 30 18.72 -5.04 -46.39
CA THR A 30 17.80 -6.16 -46.67
C THR A 30 18.59 -7.34 -47.26
N ASP A 31 18.09 -8.58 -47.13
CA ASP A 31 18.78 -9.87 -47.33
C ASP A 31 19.32 -10.19 -48.74
N SER A 32 19.73 -9.20 -49.54
CA SER A 32 20.29 -9.42 -50.88
C SER A 32 21.15 -8.28 -51.43
N SER A 33 21.38 -7.21 -50.68
CA SER A 33 22.29 -6.15 -51.13
C SER A 33 23.15 -5.63 -49.99
N SER A 34 24.46 -5.49 -50.22
CA SER A 34 25.37 -4.72 -49.37
C SER A 34 25.07 -3.21 -49.39
N ASN A 35 23.93 -2.80 -49.95
CA ASN A 35 23.57 -1.42 -50.17
C ASN A 35 22.88 -0.87 -48.92
N VAL A 36 23.62 -0.08 -48.15
CA VAL A 36 23.11 0.57 -46.94
C VAL A 36 22.19 1.71 -47.34
N GLN A 37 20.90 1.57 -47.05
CA GLN A 37 19.93 2.65 -47.24
C GLN A 37 19.82 3.46 -45.95
N THR A 38 19.69 4.79 -46.07
CA THR A 38 19.50 5.69 -44.91
C THR A 38 18.25 6.51 -45.12
N VAL A 39 17.38 6.51 -44.11
CA VAL A 39 16.10 7.23 -44.11
C VAL A 39 15.94 8.04 -42.83
N SER A 40 15.05 9.04 -42.83
CA SER A 40 14.70 9.73 -41.59
C SER A 40 13.95 8.78 -40.64
N ILE A 41 13.97 9.08 -39.35
CA ILE A 41 13.15 8.33 -38.38
C ILE A 41 11.65 8.44 -38.70
N GLY A 42 11.19 9.57 -39.27
CA GLY A 42 9.81 9.73 -39.73
C GLY A 42 9.44 8.74 -40.85
N ASP A 43 10.30 8.63 -41.87
CA ASP A 43 10.07 7.76 -43.03
C ASP A 43 10.11 6.28 -42.62
N CYS A 44 10.92 5.93 -41.61
CA CYS A 44 10.95 4.60 -41.02
C CYS A 44 9.58 4.16 -40.47
N LYS A 45 8.75 5.10 -39.96
CA LYS A 45 7.39 4.79 -39.50
C LYS A 45 6.44 4.50 -40.67
N GLN A 46 6.58 5.24 -41.77
CA GLN A 46 5.70 5.17 -42.95
C GLN A 46 5.90 3.92 -43.84
N GLY A 47 6.65 2.91 -43.36
CA GLY A 47 6.80 1.63 -44.07
C GLY A 47 7.96 1.59 -45.07
N HIS A 48 8.76 2.65 -45.19
CA HIS A 48 9.93 2.69 -46.10
C HIS A 48 11.06 1.73 -45.70
N VAL A 49 11.02 1.19 -44.48
CA VAL A 49 11.94 0.13 -44.01
C VAL A 49 11.20 -1.20 -43.99
N PRO A 50 11.63 -2.23 -44.74
CA PRO A 50 10.98 -3.55 -44.68
C PRO A 50 11.01 -4.18 -43.28
N MET A 51 10.03 -5.04 -42.94
CA MET A 51 9.99 -5.69 -41.61
C MET A 51 11.12 -6.71 -41.41
N ASN A 52 11.67 -7.25 -42.51
CA ASN A 52 12.87 -8.10 -42.50
C ASN A 52 14.18 -7.30 -42.59
N ALA A 53 14.14 -5.97 -42.56
CA ALA A 53 15.36 -5.17 -42.61
C ALA A 53 16.14 -5.21 -41.29
N LEU A 54 17.46 -5.29 -41.39
CA LEU A 54 18.36 -5.13 -40.26
C LEU A 54 18.79 -3.67 -40.13
N LEU A 55 18.43 -3.02 -39.01
CA LEU A 55 18.91 -1.68 -38.70
C LEU A 55 20.38 -1.73 -38.29
N THR A 56 21.26 -1.07 -39.05
CA THR A 56 22.72 -1.12 -38.88
C THR A 56 23.29 0.11 -38.17
N LYS A 57 22.65 1.28 -38.31
CA LYS A 57 23.13 2.54 -37.71
C LYS A 57 21.97 3.46 -37.34
N LEU A 58 22.09 4.14 -36.19
CA LEU A 58 21.28 5.29 -35.81
C LEU A 58 22.19 6.51 -35.77
N SER A 59 21.87 7.56 -36.53
CA SER A 59 22.63 8.80 -36.54
C SER A 59 21.78 9.93 -35.94
N ILE A 60 22.26 10.51 -34.83
CA ILE A 60 21.63 11.65 -34.17
C ILE A 60 22.52 12.87 -34.44
N PRO A 61 22.04 13.91 -35.14
CA PRO A 61 22.86 15.06 -35.47
C PRO A 61 23.19 15.87 -34.20
N LEU A 62 24.47 16.11 -33.96
CA LEU A 62 24.92 17.08 -32.96
C LEU A 62 24.76 18.49 -33.53
N ARG A 63 24.09 19.38 -32.82
CA ARG A 63 23.95 20.79 -33.20
C ARG A 63 24.70 21.67 -32.21
N SER A 64 25.50 22.60 -32.72
CA SER A 64 26.25 23.59 -31.94
C SER A 64 25.39 24.75 -31.47
N THR A 65 24.20 24.92 -32.06
CA THR A 65 23.23 25.97 -31.78
C THR A 65 21.84 25.34 -31.61
N GLY A 66 21.02 25.92 -30.73
CA GLY A 66 19.63 25.50 -30.52
C GLY A 66 19.33 24.90 -29.14
N THR A 67 18.06 24.95 -28.76
CA THR A 67 17.55 24.34 -27.52
C THR A 67 16.74 23.11 -27.88
N TYR A 68 17.10 21.97 -27.30
CA TYR A 68 16.36 20.72 -27.41
C TYR A 68 15.88 20.27 -26.03
N ARG A 69 14.62 19.84 -25.93
CA ARG A 69 14.06 19.23 -24.71
C ARG A 69 13.09 18.11 -25.06
N TYR A 70 13.03 17.15 -24.14
CA TYR A 70 12.05 16.07 -24.16
C TYR A 70 11.26 16.07 -22.86
N TYR A 71 9.94 15.97 -22.97
CA TYR A 71 9.01 15.94 -21.86
C TYR A 71 8.18 14.67 -21.91
N ARG A 72 7.78 14.23 -20.73
CA ARG A 72 7.01 13.02 -20.53
C ARG A 72 6.22 13.14 -19.25
N VAL A 73 4.96 12.72 -19.31
CA VAL A 73 4.10 12.51 -18.15
C VAL A 73 3.56 11.09 -18.20
N ALA A 74 3.46 10.44 -17.05
CA ALA A 74 3.04 9.05 -16.90
C ALA A 74 2.38 8.85 -15.53
N GLN A 75 1.68 7.73 -15.34
CA GLN A 75 1.08 7.36 -14.04
C GLN A 75 2.11 7.38 -12.89
N ARG A 76 3.37 7.04 -13.19
CA ARG A 76 4.51 7.14 -12.26
C ARG A 76 5.77 7.53 -13.03
N LYS A 77 6.71 8.17 -12.33
CA LYS A 77 7.95 8.74 -12.91
C LYS A 77 8.79 7.74 -13.69
N TRP A 78 8.88 6.50 -13.20
CA TRP A 78 9.73 5.45 -13.77
C TRP A 78 8.93 4.19 -14.04
N LEU A 79 9.37 3.39 -15.04
CA LEU A 79 8.79 2.08 -15.35
C LEU A 79 7.26 2.10 -15.57
N ALA A 80 6.75 3.18 -16.17
CA ALA A 80 5.36 3.26 -16.66
C ALA A 80 5.36 3.49 -18.17
N GLN A 81 4.19 3.44 -18.80
CA GLN A 81 3.98 4.00 -20.14
C GLN A 81 3.62 5.48 -20.00
N ALA A 82 4.01 6.30 -20.97
CA ALA A 82 3.66 7.72 -20.98
C ALA A 82 2.17 7.92 -21.32
N PHE A 83 1.53 8.86 -20.63
CA PHE A 83 0.22 9.38 -21.04
C PHE A 83 0.33 10.25 -22.28
N VAL A 84 1.34 11.13 -22.29
CA VAL A 84 1.78 11.94 -23.42
C VAL A 84 3.28 12.16 -23.26
N ASN A 85 4.00 12.14 -24.38
CA ASN A 85 5.38 12.56 -24.43
C ASN A 85 5.65 13.46 -25.64
N ALA A 86 6.68 14.29 -25.55
CA ALA A 86 6.95 15.27 -26.59
C ALA A 86 8.43 15.65 -26.65
N GLY A 87 8.97 15.75 -27.86
CA GLY A 87 10.27 16.34 -28.15
C GLY A 87 10.11 17.68 -28.84
N PHE A 88 10.87 18.68 -28.39
CA PHE A 88 10.88 20.02 -28.98
C PHE A 88 12.32 20.45 -29.26
N ARG A 89 12.50 21.13 -30.38
CA ARG A 89 13.76 21.77 -30.75
C ARG A 89 13.50 23.11 -31.40
N VAL A 90 14.27 24.13 -31.04
CA VAL A 90 14.34 25.39 -31.79
C VAL A 90 15.79 25.82 -31.94
N ASP A 91 16.14 26.29 -33.13
CA ASP A 91 17.39 26.99 -33.38
C ASP A 91 17.06 28.48 -33.44
N VAL A 92 17.78 29.29 -32.66
CA VAL A 92 17.55 30.73 -32.55
C VAL A 92 18.78 31.45 -33.09
N ASP A 93 18.56 32.34 -34.04
CA ASP A 93 19.64 33.16 -34.58
C ASP A 93 20.20 34.08 -33.49
N PRO A 94 21.52 34.06 -33.23
CA PRO A 94 22.11 34.74 -32.08
C PRO A 94 21.99 36.27 -32.15
N VAL A 95 21.83 36.84 -33.35
CA VAL A 95 21.79 38.28 -33.61
C VAL A 95 20.35 38.79 -33.60
N SER A 96 19.51 38.26 -34.48
CA SER A 96 18.10 38.66 -34.64
C SER A 96 17.18 38.12 -33.55
N LYS A 97 17.62 37.09 -32.80
CA LYS A 97 16.81 36.36 -31.80
C LYS A 97 15.54 35.73 -32.38
N LYS A 98 15.46 35.58 -33.69
CA LYS A 98 14.38 34.88 -34.38
C LYS A 98 14.65 33.38 -34.45
N ILE A 99 13.59 32.59 -34.45
CA ILE A 99 13.65 31.14 -34.62
C ILE A 99 13.95 30.83 -36.10
N SER A 100 15.07 30.17 -36.38
CA SER A 100 15.50 29.82 -37.74
C SER A 100 15.08 28.42 -38.17
N ASP A 101 14.94 27.50 -37.22
CA ASP A 101 14.49 26.11 -37.47
C ASP A 101 13.76 25.59 -36.22
N ALA A 102 12.73 24.76 -36.41
CA ALA A 102 11.93 24.23 -35.31
C ALA A 102 11.51 22.77 -35.55
N ARG A 103 11.45 22.00 -34.47
CA ARG A 103 10.87 20.65 -34.46
C ARG A 103 9.91 20.49 -33.30
N VAL A 104 8.74 19.94 -33.60
CA VAL A 104 7.69 19.66 -32.63
C VAL A 104 7.21 18.23 -32.88
N ALA A 105 7.55 17.30 -31.99
CA ALA A 105 7.15 15.90 -32.11
C ALA A 105 6.37 15.47 -30.87
N ILE A 106 5.19 14.90 -31.07
CA ILE A 106 4.31 14.41 -30.00
C ILE A 106 4.15 12.90 -30.15
N GLY A 107 4.15 12.18 -29.02
CA GLY A 107 3.83 10.76 -28.94
C GLY A 107 2.88 10.44 -27.78
N CYS A 108 2.37 9.21 -27.80
CA CYS A 108 1.34 8.72 -26.89
C CYS A 108 0.06 9.57 -26.84
N TYR A 109 -0.17 10.41 -27.86
CA TYR A 109 -1.31 11.33 -27.94
C TYR A 109 -2.34 10.85 -28.97
N ALA A 110 -1.89 10.48 -30.16
CA ALA A 110 -2.70 9.98 -31.26
C ALA A 110 -2.09 8.70 -31.86
N MET A 111 -2.36 8.33 -33.13
CA MET A 111 -1.90 7.12 -33.81
C MET A 111 -0.36 7.09 -33.96
N GLY A 112 0.30 6.74 -32.87
CA GLY A 112 1.74 6.71 -32.72
C GLY A 112 2.40 8.10 -32.80
N PRO A 113 3.72 8.16 -32.58
CA PRO A 113 4.47 9.41 -32.55
C PRO A 113 4.58 10.07 -33.94
N LYS A 114 4.43 11.40 -34.02
CA LYS A 114 4.59 12.18 -35.28
C LYS A 114 5.00 13.63 -35.01
N ARG A 115 5.44 14.33 -36.06
CA ARG A 115 5.75 15.76 -36.05
C ARG A 115 4.51 16.63 -36.29
N SER A 116 4.61 17.90 -35.90
CA SER A 116 3.60 18.94 -36.10
C SER A 116 4.08 19.98 -37.13
N PRO A 117 3.87 19.76 -38.43
CA PRO A 117 4.34 20.70 -39.45
C PRO A 117 3.71 22.09 -39.30
N THR A 118 2.42 22.18 -38.94
CA THR A 118 1.74 23.48 -38.77
C THR A 118 2.33 24.25 -37.59
N ALA A 119 2.61 23.57 -36.47
CA ALA A 119 3.25 24.23 -35.32
C ALA A 119 4.69 24.65 -35.64
N GLU A 120 5.44 23.82 -36.37
CA GLU A 120 6.81 24.15 -36.80
C GLU A 120 6.84 25.38 -37.71
N GLU A 121 5.93 25.47 -38.68
CA GLU A 121 5.76 26.64 -39.56
C GLU A 121 5.40 27.90 -38.77
N ALA A 122 4.54 27.78 -37.75
CA ALA A 122 4.16 28.90 -36.90
C ALA A 122 5.33 29.45 -36.06
N LEU A 123 6.29 28.59 -35.70
CA LEU A 123 7.46 28.95 -34.91
C LEU A 123 8.52 29.68 -35.73
N VAL A 124 8.83 29.19 -36.95
CA VAL A 124 9.91 29.74 -37.78
C VAL A 124 9.65 31.21 -38.15
N GLY A 125 10.68 32.04 -38.02
CA GLY A 125 10.63 33.49 -38.26
C GLY A 125 10.05 34.32 -37.10
N GLY A 126 9.41 33.68 -36.12
CA GLY A 126 8.92 34.32 -34.90
C GLY A 126 10.01 34.53 -33.83
N HIS A 127 9.63 35.11 -32.71
CA HIS A 127 10.48 35.21 -31.51
C HIS A 127 9.97 34.23 -30.43
N LEU A 128 10.80 33.95 -29.42
CA LEU A 128 10.36 33.20 -28.25
C LEU A 128 9.49 34.09 -27.34
N ASP A 129 8.26 34.39 -27.77
CA ASP A 129 7.28 35.24 -27.09
C ASP A 129 5.88 34.59 -27.02
N SER A 130 4.95 35.25 -26.30
CA SER A 130 3.60 34.72 -26.09
C SER A 130 2.79 34.61 -27.39
N GLU A 131 2.98 35.53 -28.32
CA GLU A 131 2.25 35.53 -29.60
C GLU A 131 2.65 34.30 -30.44
N THR A 132 3.96 34.07 -30.58
CA THR A 132 4.49 32.92 -31.31
C THR A 132 4.12 31.61 -30.63
N LEU A 133 4.12 31.54 -29.29
CA LEU A 133 3.64 30.39 -28.55
C LEU A 133 2.17 30.07 -28.84
N GLN A 134 1.28 31.08 -28.82
CA GLN A 134 -0.14 30.88 -29.10
C GLN A 134 -0.39 30.38 -30.52
N ARG A 135 0.34 30.93 -31.51
CA ARG A 135 0.28 30.44 -32.90
C ARG A 135 0.75 28.98 -33.01
N ALA A 136 1.82 28.62 -32.30
CA ALA A 136 2.33 27.25 -32.30
C ALA A 136 1.37 26.26 -31.61
N ILE A 137 0.71 26.65 -30.51
CA ILE A 137 -0.34 25.85 -29.85
C ILE A 137 -1.53 25.65 -30.80
N ALA A 138 -1.97 26.70 -31.49
CA ALA A 138 -3.03 26.55 -32.49
C ALA A 138 -2.63 25.59 -33.63
N GLY A 139 -1.36 25.63 -34.05
CA GLY A 139 -0.81 24.67 -35.01
C GLY A 139 -0.81 23.22 -34.49
N LEU A 140 -0.45 23.01 -33.23
CA LEU A 140 -0.53 21.69 -32.57
C LEU A 140 -1.95 21.15 -32.62
N HIS A 141 -2.95 21.93 -32.20
CA HIS A 141 -4.34 21.48 -32.23
C HIS A 141 -4.80 21.13 -33.64
N LYS A 142 -4.42 21.94 -34.65
CA LYS A 142 -4.75 21.64 -36.05
C LYS A 142 -4.17 20.31 -36.53
N ASP A 143 -2.95 19.96 -36.10
CA ASP A 143 -2.27 18.74 -36.54
C ASP A 143 -2.73 17.48 -35.78
N PHE A 144 -3.22 17.61 -34.55
CA PHE A 144 -3.47 16.46 -33.66
C PHE A 144 -4.91 16.30 -33.16
N ASP A 145 -5.72 17.36 -33.04
CA ASP A 145 -7.03 17.27 -32.36
C ASP A 145 -7.98 16.31 -33.08
N ASP A 146 -8.10 16.36 -34.40
CA ASP A 146 -8.99 15.45 -35.15
C ASP A 146 -8.57 13.97 -34.98
N GLU A 147 -7.27 13.71 -34.94
CA GLU A 147 -6.72 12.37 -34.73
C GLU A 147 -6.92 11.91 -33.28
N PHE A 148 -6.66 12.78 -32.30
CA PHE A 148 -6.98 12.53 -30.89
C PHE A 148 -8.47 12.26 -30.72
N MET A 149 -9.34 13.01 -31.41
CA MET A 149 -10.79 12.86 -31.37
C MET A 149 -11.30 11.63 -32.12
N SER A 150 -10.50 10.97 -32.95
CA SER A 150 -10.85 9.72 -33.63
C SER A 150 -10.19 8.46 -33.04
N ASP A 151 -9.07 8.58 -32.31
CA ASP A 151 -8.32 7.44 -31.76
C ASP A 151 -9.10 6.67 -30.67
N ALA A 152 -8.91 5.35 -30.62
CA ALA A 152 -9.50 4.43 -29.65
C ALA A 152 -8.47 3.71 -28.77
N GLN A 153 -7.16 3.91 -29.02
CA GLN A 153 -6.07 3.16 -28.38
C GLN A 153 -6.07 3.26 -26.85
N TYR A 154 -6.55 4.38 -26.29
CA TYR A 154 -6.46 4.70 -24.87
C TYR A 154 -7.79 4.57 -24.11
N LYS A 155 -8.80 3.93 -24.71
CA LYS A 155 -10.10 3.69 -24.06
C LYS A 155 -9.95 2.72 -22.90
N THR A 156 -10.54 3.06 -21.76
CA THR A 156 -10.67 2.17 -20.60
C THR A 156 -12.13 2.12 -20.15
N VAL A 157 -12.49 1.24 -19.22
CA VAL A 157 -13.86 1.20 -18.65
C VAL A 157 -14.19 2.53 -17.94
N GLU A 158 -13.22 3.12 -17.26
CA GLU A 158 -13.35 4.39 -16.53
C GLU A 158 -13.19 5.62 -17.44
N ASN A 159 -12.54 5.45 -18.60
CA ASN A 159 -12.41 6.45 -19.65
C ASN A 159 -12.87 5.84 -21.00
N PRO A 160 -14.19 5.62 -21.18
CA PRO A 160 -14.72 4.91 -22.36
C PRO A 160 -14.49 5.67 -23.67
N LYS A 161 -14.21 6.98 -23.57
CA LYS A 161 -13.84 7.82 -24.70
C LYS A 161 -12.34 7.78 -25.01
N GLY A 162 -11.52 7.31 -24.06
CA GLY A 162 -10.06 7.25 -24.15
C GLY A 162 -9.40 8.63 -24.28
N LYS A 163 -10.15 9.68 -23.95
CA LYS A 163 -9.86 11.10 -24.21
C LYS A 163 -10.32 11.87 -22.99
N ASP A 164 -9.40 12.66 -22.45
CA ASP A 164 -9.65 13.47 -21.27
C ASP A 164 -8.93 14.82 -21.41
N ASP A 165 -9.48 15.82 -20.73
CA ASP A 165 -8.98 17.20 -20.78
C ASP A 165 -7.54 17.29 -20.26
N TYR A 166 -7.14 16.36 -19.39
CA TYR A 166 -5.78 16.28 -18.88
C TYR A 166 -4.80 15.94 -20.01
N ARG A 167 -4.98 14.83 -20.73
CA ARG A 167 -4.13 14.44 -21.85
C ARG A 167 -4.14 15.50 -22.94
N ARG A 168 -5.30 16.07 -23.26
CA ARG A 168 -5.45 17.10 -24.30
C ARG A 168 -4.55 18.32 -24.05
N THR A 169 -4.41 18.74 -22.79
CA THR A 169 -3.68 19.95 -22.39
C THR A 169 -2.17 19.75 -22.15
N LEU A 170 -1.70 18.50 -22.05
CA LEU A 170 -0.29 18.19 -21.81
C LEU A 170 0.67 18.72 -22.90
N PRO A 171 0.40 18.59 -24.22
CA PRO A 171 1.24 19.18 -25.26
C PRO A 171 1.45 20.68 -25.09
N ASP A 172 0.38 21.41 -24.75
CA ASP A 172 0.40 22.86 -24.55
C ASP A 172 1.30 23.22 -23.36
N ALA A 173 1.13 22.49 -22.25
CA ALA A 173 1.93 22.67 -21.05
C ALA A 173 3.43 22.37 -21.31
N PHE A 174 3.73 21.33 -22.09
CA PHE A 174 5.11 21.02 -22.48
C PHE A 174 5.71 22.09 -23.38
N LEU A 175 4.98 22.59 -24.37
CA LEU A 175 5.46 23.64 -25.26
C LEU A 175 5.67 24.96 -24.51
N PHE A 176 4.76 25.33 -23.60
CA PHE A 176 4.92 26.48 -22.71
C PHE A 176 6.18 26.37 -21.84
N LYS A 177 6.42 25.19 -21.25
CA LYS A 177 7.62 24.91 -20.45
C LYS A 177 8.89 25.00 -21.31
N PHE A 178 8.85 24.44 -22.52
CA PHE A 178 9.94 24.52 -23.48
C PHE A 178 10.30 25.95 -23.85
N PHE A 179 9.31 26.81 -24.09
CA PHE A 179 9.54 28.23 -24.39
C PHE A 179 10.31 28.94 -23.28
N GLN A 180 9.96 28.70 -22.02
CA GLN A 180 10.70 29.31 -20.88
C GLN A 180 12.15 28.82 -20.83
N GLU A 181 12.37 27.52 -21.02
CA GLU A 181 13.72 26.94 -21.03
C GLU A 181 14.55 27.44 -22.23
N ALA A 182 13.93 27.59 -23.40
CA ALA A 182 14.58 28.15 -24.59
C ALA A 182 14.88 29.64 -24.44
N GLN A 183 13.98 30.43 -23.83
CA GLN A 183 14.25 31.83 -23.52
C GLN A 183 15.47 31.98 -22.60
N ALA A 184 15.56 31.16 -21.56
CA ALA A 184 16.70 31.16 -20.64
C ALA A 184 18.00 30.74 -21.34
N ALA A 185 17.96 29.65 -22.12
CA ALA A 185 19.13 29.13 -22.83
C ALA A 185 19.68 30.09 -23.89
N ASN A 186 18.84 30.93 -24.49
CA ASN A 186 19.23 31.91 -25.51
C ASN A 186 19.43 33.34 -24.98
N GLY A 187 19.41 33.51 -23.65
CA GLY A 187 19.63 34.80 -22.99
C GLY A 187 18.53 35.84 -23.23
N ILE A 188 17.31 35.41 -23.55
CA ILE A 188 16.16 36.29 -23.85
C ILE A 188 15.47 36.73 -22.56
N LYS A 189 15.20 35.77 -21.66
CA LYS A 189 14.53 36.03 -20.38
C LYS A 189 15.01 35.04 -19.33
N GLN A 190 15.36 35.55 -18.15
CA GLN A 190 15.62 34.74 -16.97
C GLN A 190 14.30 34.39 -16.28
N HIS A 191 14.21 33.16 -15.81
CA HIS A 191 13.04 32.64 -15.10
C HIS A 191 13.47 32.17 -13.71
N ALA A 192 12.62 32.33 -12.71
CA ALA A 192 12.93 31.88 -11.35
C ALA A 192 13.21 30.37 -11.34
N ALA A 193 14.16 29.90 -10.53
CA ALA A 193 14.57 28.49 -10.51
C ALA A 193 13.41 27.50 -10.27
N GLY A 194 12.33 27.92 -9.58
CA GLY A 194 11.12 27.11 -9.36
C GLY A 194 10.11 27.10 -10.52
N SER A 195 10.25 27.98 -11.50
CA SER A 195 9.39 28.06 -12.69
C SER A 195 9.86 27.19 -13.85
N LEU A 196 11.15 26.85 -13.86
CA LEU A 196 11.73 25.89 -14.80
C LEU A 196 11.61 24.49 -14.16
N GLY A 197 10.94 23.56 -14.84
CA GLY A 197 10.70 22.24 -14.29
C GLY A 197 11.91 21.31 -14.38
N THR A 198 13.06 21.78 -13.89
CA THR A 198 14.24 20.97 -13.60
C THR A 198 13.89 19.91 -12.57
N MET A 199 14.13 18.65 -12.91
CA MET A 199 14.04 17.55 -11.95
C MET A 199 15.17 17.74 -10.94
N LYS A 200 14.82 17.87 -9.66
CA LYS A 200 15.83 17.75 -8.61
C LYS A 200 16.21 16.27 -8.46
N PRO A 201 17.48 15.93 -8.19
CA PRO A 201 17.83 14.58 -7.76
C PRO A 201 16.94 14.19 -6.58
N LEU A 202 16.41 12.96 -6.58
CA LEU A 202 15.64 12.47 -5.44
C LEU A 202 16.54 12.55 -4.20
N PRO A 203 16.14 13.27 -3.14
CA PRO A 203 16.91 13.25 -1.91
C PRO A 203 16.96 11.81 -1.38
N LEU A 204 18.07 11.43 -0.77
CA LEU A 204 18.15 10.19 0.00
C LEU A 204 17.04 10.21 1.05
N LYS A 205 16.08 9.29 0.94
CA LYS A 205 15.04 9.15 1.97
C LYS A 205 15.71 8.69 3.25
N ARG A 206 15.60 9.50 4.30
CA ARG A 206 16.08 9.19 5.66
C ARG A 206 14.86 9.08 6.56
N GLY A 207 14.87 8.10 7.46
CA GLY A 207 13.85 7.93 8.49
C GLY A 207 14.53 7.79 9.85
N VAL A 208 13.87 8.30 10.89
CA VAL A 208 14.28 8.08 12.29
C VAL A 208 13.18 7.30 12.97
N LEU A 209 13.52 6.12 13.48
CA LEU A 209 12.62 5.30 14.29
C LEU A 209 12.94 5.55 15.76
N LYS A 210 11.89 5.81 16.55
CA LYS A 210 11.99 5.92 18.00
C LYS A 210 10.99 4.97 18.62
N PHE A 211 11.49 4.05 19.44
CA PHE A 211 10.71 3.05 20.15
C PHE A 211 11.35 2.82 21.51
N GLU A 212 10.55 2.31 22.44
CA GLU A 212 11.02 1.84 23.73
C GLU A 212 11.27 0.33 23.65
N GLU A 213 12.46 -0.10 24.06
CA GLU A 213 12.75 -1.53 24.16
C GLU A 213 12.11 -2.10 25.42
N GLN A 214 11.27 -3.12 25.26
CA GLN A 214 10.79 -3.92 26.38
C GLN A 214 11.61 -5.21 26.51
N PRO A 215 11.88 -5.68 27.75
CA PRO A 215 12.56 -6.95 27.98
C PRO A 215 11.88 -8.11 27.22
N GLY A 216 12.67 -8.91 26.49
CA GLY A 216 12.15 -10.03 25.69
C GLY A 216 11.49 -9.64 24.36
N ARG A 217 11.45 -8.34 24.02
CA ARG A 217 10.92 -7.78 22.77
C ARG A 217 11.99 -6.93 22.05
N GLY A 218 13.23 -7.43 22.02
CA GLY A 218 14.34 -6.73 21.35
C GLY A 218 14.12 -6.56 19.85
N ASP A 219 14.89 -5.67 19.23
CA ASP A 219 14.93 -5.54 17.77
C ASP A 219 15.60 -6.79 17.17
N HIS A 220 14.77 -7.68 16.63
CA HIS A 220 15.23 -8.87 15.92
C HIS A 220 14.79 -8.81 14.47
N ALA A 221 15.72 -9.05 13.56
CA ALA A 221 15.36 -9.31 12.18
C ALA A 221 14.37 -10.48 12.10
N GLN A 222 13.45 -10.42 11.14
CA GLN A 222 12.53 -11.54 10.88
C GLN A 222 13.34 -12.84 10.69
N LEU A 223 12.88 -13.94 11.29
CA LEU A 223 13.59 -15.23 11.25
C LEU A 223 13.96 -15.68 9.82
N SER A 224 13.13 -15.31 8.83
CA SER A 224 13.33 -15.62 7.41
C SER A 224 14.23 -14.64 6.65
N ALA A 225 14.65 -13.50 7.23
CA ALA A 225 15.31 -12.41 6.53
C ALA A 225 16.57 -12.83 5.76
N LYS A 226 17.44 -13.63 6.39
CA LYS A 226 18.65 -14.17 5.73
C LYS A 226 18.30 -15.10 4.56
N GLY A 227 17.24 -15.89 4.71
CA GLY A 227 16.79 -16.79 3.66
C GLY A 227 16.10 -16.06 2.50
N LEU A 228 15.39 -14.97 2.78
CA LEU A 228 14.78 -14.10 1.76
C LEU A 228 15.86 -13.43 0.88
N THR A 229 16.94 -12.95 1.49
CA THR A 229 18.04 -12.27 0.78
C THR A 229 18.93 -13.21 -0.04
N THR A 230 18.88 -14.51 0.25
CA THR A 230 19.69 -15.54 -0.44
C THR A 230 18.87 -16.39 -1.43
N GLY A 231 17.54 -16.22 -1.47
CA GLY A 231 16.65 -17.11 -2.22
C GLY A 231 16.52 -18.52 -1.63
N ALA A 232 16.95 -18.73 -0.38
CA ALA A 232 16.84 -20.02 0.30
C ALA A 232 15.44 -20.28 0.88
N VAL A 233 14.66 -19.22 1.09
CA VAL A 233 13.24 -19.32 1.48
C VAL A 233 12.42 -19.86 0.32
N ARG A 234 11.60 -20.87 0.59
CA ARG A 234 10.70 -21.50 -0.39
C ARG A 234 9.29 -20.94 -0.29
N TYR A 235 8.70 -20.63 -1.42
CA TYR A 235 7.28 -20.32 -1.62
C TYR A 235 6.56 -21.54 -2.21
N THR A 236 5.26 -21.39 -2.51
CA THR A 236 4.43 -22.54 -2.92
C THR A 236 4.93 -23.19 -4.20
N ASP A 237 5.30 -22.38 -5.20
CA ASP A 237 5.78 -22.90 -6.48
C ASP A 237 7.16 -23.61 -6.38
N ASP A 238 7.95 -23.25 -5.36
CA ASP A 238 9.25 -23.86 -5.06
C ASP A 238 9.15 -25.27 -4.45
N THR A 239 7.93 -25.80 -4.25
CA THR A 239 7.68 -27.16 -3.77
C THR A 239 8.34 -28.18 -4.71
N ARG A 240 9.27 -28.99 -4.19
CA ARG A 240 10.08 -29.92 -5.01
C ARG A 240 9.44 -31.30 -5.07
N VAL A 241 8.39 -31.42 -5.87
CA VAL A 241 7.73 -32.70 -6.19
C VAL A 241 7.65 -32.86 -7.72
N PRO A 242 7.89 -34.06 -8.28
CA PRO A 242 7.63 -34.32 -9.69
C PRO A 242 6.16 -34.09 -10.01
N SER A 243 5.85 -33.03 -10.75
CA SER A 243 4.47 -32.56 -10.97
C SER A 243 4.15 -32.31 -12.43
N LEU A 244 2.88 -32.42 -12.78
CA LEU A 244 2.30 -31.79 -13.96
C LEU A 244 1.98 -30.31 -13.66
N TYR A 245 1.70 -29.55 -14.71
CA TYR A 245 1.43 -28.12 -14.65
C TYR A 245 0.05 -27.83 -15.25
N GLY A 246 -0.80 -27.18 -14.47
CA GLY A 246 -2.11 -26.72 -14.89
C GLY A 246 -2.11 -25.24 -15.26
N TYR A 247 -2.89 -24.89 -16.28
CA TYR A 247 -3.17 -23.50 -16.68
C TYR A 247 -4.67 -23.30 -16.88
N LEU A 248 -5.23 -22.29 -16.20
CA LEU A 248 -6.67 -22.04 -16.24
C LEU A 248 -7.13 -21.44 -17.56
N VAL A 249 -8.29 -21.90 -18.03
CA VAL A 249 -9.08 -21.28 -19.09
C VAL A 249 -10.14 -20.41 -18.42
N LEU A 250 -10.10 -19.11 -18.69
CA LEU A 250 -10.98 -18.11 -18.08
C LEU A 250 -11.95 -17.50 -19.10
N THR A 251 -13.15 -17.14 -18.67
CA THR A 251 -14.12 -16.39 -19.49
C THR A 251 -13.56 -15.02 -19.89
N GLN A 252 -13.96 -14.54 -21.07
CA GLN A 252 -13.63 -13.18 -21.57
C GLN A 252 -14.87 -12.26 -21.64
N CYS A 253 -16.04 -12.77 -21.27
CA CYS A 253 -17.31 -12.05 -21.24
C CYS A 253 -17.82 -11.93 -19.80
N CYS A 254 -18.56 -10.87 -19.52
CA CYS A 254 -19.11 -10.54 -18.21
C CYS A 254 -20.44 -11.24 -17.92
N THR A 255 -21.22 -11.57 -18.95
CA THR A 255 -22.50 -12.30 -18.87
C THR A 255 -22.65 -13.27 -20.03
N GLY A 256 -23.53 -14.26 -19.88
CA GLY A 256 -23.94 -15.18 -20.95
C GLY A 256 -24.07 -16.63 -20.46
N THR A 257 -24.63 -17.51 -21.28
CA THR A 257 -24.74 -18.94 -20.97
C THR A 257 -23.63 -19.70 -21.69
N LEU A 258 -22.81 -20.45 -20.96
CA LEU A 258 -21.77 -21.30 -21.56
C LEU A 258 -22.44 -22.52 -22.20
N ARG A 259 -22.47 -22.60 -23.53
CA ARG A 259 -23.12 -23.72 -24.24
C ARG A 259 -22.21 -24.91 -24.42
N LYS A 260 -20.92 -24.67 -24.72
CA LYS A 260 -19.97 -25.73 -25.04
C LYS A 260 -18.53 -25.34 -24.77
N ILE A 261 -17.74 -26.30 -24.32
CA ILE A 261 -16.28 -26.24 -24.16
C ILE A 261 -15.65 -27.20 -25.20
N ASP A 262 -15.13 -26.66 -26.29
CA ASP A 262 -14.37 -27.45 -27.27
C ASP A 262 -12.87 -27.45 -26.91
N ALA A 263 -12.44 -28.55 -26.29
CA ALA A 263 -11.06 -28.80 -25.91
C ALA A 263 -10.30 -29.75 -26.86
N SER A 264 -10.90 -30.14 -28.00
CA SER A 264 -10.36 -31.18 -28.89
C SER A 264 -8.93 -30.87 -29.38
N ALA A 265 -8.67 -29.63 -29.81
CA ALA A 265 -7.36 -29.19 -30.24
C ALA A 265 -6.34 -29.12 -29.09
N ALA A 266 -6.77 -28.77 -27.88
CA ALA A 266 -5.91 -28.74 -26.70
C ALA A 266 -5.48 -30.15 -26.29
N LEU A 267 -6.40 -31.12 -26.30
CA LEU A 267 -6.12 -32.52 -25.96
C LEU A 267 -5.14 -33.19 -26.93
N GLN A 268 -5.09 -32.74 -28.18
CA GLN A 268 -4.14 -33.24 -29.18
C GLN A 268 -2.77 -32.53 -29.14
N ALA A 269 -2.64 -31.45 -28.35
CA ALA A 269 -1.40 -30.70 -28.29
C ALA A 269 -0.29 -31.45 -27.53
N GLU A 270 0.95 -31.26 -27.97
CA GLU A 270 2.11 -31.92 -27.40
C GLU A 270 2.23 -31.71 -25.88
N GLY A 271 2.44 -32.81 -25.15
CA GLY A 271 2.67 -32.80 -23.70
C GLY A 271 1.42 -32.52 -22.84
N VAL A 272 0.25 -32.28 -23.44
CA VAL A 272 -1.01 -32.21 -22.70
C VAL A 272 -1.36 -33.60 -22.18
N GLN A 273 -1.86 -33.66 -20.95
CA GLN A 273 -2.26 -34.89 -20.28
C GLN A 273 -3.78 -34.96 -20.15
N ASP A 274 -4.42 -33.83 -19.84
CA ASP A 274 -5.88 -33.76 -19.71
C ASP A 274 -6.38 -32.30 -19.73
N VAL A 275 -7.70 -32.14 -19.87
CA VAL A 275 -8.43 -30.89 -19.66
C VAL A 275 -9.53 -31.14 -18.64
N ILE A 276 -9.38 -30.52 -17.47
CA ILE A 276 -10.30 -30.67 -16.34
C ILE A 276 -11.42 -29.64 -16.44
N THR A 277 -12.66 -30.06 -16.26
CA THR A 277 -13.87 -29.22 -16.34
C THR A 277 -14.79 -29.48 -15.16
N ALA A 278 -15.97 -28.84 -15.13
CA ALA A 278 -16.99 -29.12 -14.12
C ALA A 278 -17.44 -30.59 -14.08
N ALA A 279 -17.32 -31.34 -15.18
CA ALA A 279 -17.69 -32.75 -15.26
C ALA A 279 -16.75 -33.67 -14.45
N ASP A 280 -15.56 -33.21 -14.10
CA ASP A 280 -14.57 -33.97 -13.32
C ASP A 280 -14.73 -33.78 -11.81
N ILE A 281 -15.68 -32.94 -11.37
CA ILE A 281 -15.96 -32.68 -9.96
C ILE A 281 -16.79 -33.82 -9.39
N GLN A 282 -16.31 -34.45 -8.32
CA GLN A 282 -16.97 -35.60 -7.68
C GLN A 282 -18.02 -35.20 -6.64
N GLY A 283 -17.87 -34.02 -6.03
CA GLY A 283 -18.77 -33.49 -5.02
C GLY A 283 -19.53 -32.24 -5.49
N GLN A 284 -19.58 -31.22 -4.65
CA GLN A 284 -20.31 -29.99 -4.96
C GLN A 284 -19.44 -29.00 -5.73
N ASN A 285 -19.91 -28.54 -6.89
CA ASN A 285 -19.24 -27.49 -7.66
C ASN A 285 -19.47 -26.11 -7.02
N SER A 286 -18.83 -25.86 -5.88
CA SER A 286 -18.98 -24.64 -5.08
C SER A 286 -17.64 -24.25 -4.46
N ALA A 287 -17.01 -23.20 -4.99
CA ALA A 287 -15.70 -22.70 -4.55
C ALA A 287 -15.74 -21.33 -3.85
N GLY A 288 -16.92 -20.70 -3.79
CA GLY A 288 -17.11 -19.38 -3.17
C GLY A 288 -17.02 -19.39 -1.64
N PHE A 289 -16.79 -18.20 -1.06
CA PHE A 289 -16.84 -18.00 0.40
C PHE A 289 -18.22 -18.32 0.98
N VAL A 290 -19.28 -17.88 0.30
CA VAL A 290 -20.65 -18.28 0.57
C VAL A 290 -20.96 -19.53 -0.25
N PRO A 291 -21.30 -20.67 0.38
CA PRO A 291 -21.58 -21.90 -0.33
C PRO A 291 -22.67 -21.72 -1.41
N GLY A 292 -22.42 -22.24 -2.61
CA GLY A 292 -23.36 -22.24 -3.74
C GLY A 292 -23.32 -21.00 -4.64
N GLU A 293 -22.63 -19.92 -4.28
CA GLU A 293 -22.65 -18.69 -5.09
C GLU A 293 -21.70 -18.71 -6.28
N GLU A 294 -20.57 -19.39 -6.14
CA GLU A 294 -19.51 -19.41 -7.15
C GLU A 294 -19.13 -20.86 -7.45
N PRO A 295 -19.29 -21.34 -8.68
CA PRO A 295 -18.79 -22.64 -9.07
C PRO A 295 -17.25 -22.64 -9.15
N LEU A 296 -16.61 -23.79 -8.95
CA LEU A 296 -15.19 -23.96 -9.26
C LEU A 296 -14.94 -23.80 -10.76
N PHE A 297 -15.72 -24.51 -11.57
CA PHE A 297 -15.72 -24.37 -13.03
C PHE A 297 -17.14 -24.10 -13.51
N VAL A 298 -17.33 -23.12 -14.39
CA VAL A 298 -18.62 -22.89 -15.05
C VAL A 298 -18.98 -24.13 -15.88
N PRO A 299 -20.08 -24.85 -15.58
CA PRO A 299 -20.46 -26.03 -16.34
C PRO A 299 -21.04 -25.65 -17.72
N GLU A 300 -21.05 -26.58 -18.67
CA GLU A 300 -21.89 -26.43 -19.87
C GLU A 300 -23.37 -26.33 -19.45
N GLY A 301 -24.08 -25.37 -20.04
CA GLY A 301 -25.41 -24.92 -19.61
C GLY A 301 -25.41 -23.94 -18.44
N GLY A 302 -24.26 -23.66 -17.83
CA GLY A 302 -24.10 -22.72 -16.72
C GLY A 302 -24.06 -21.26 -17.15
N GLU A 303 -24.43 -20.38 -16.23
CA GLU A 303 -24.39 -18.94 -16.43
C GLU A 303 -23.01 -18.37 -16.06
N ILE A 304 -22.54 -17.43 -16.89
CA ILE A 304 -21.36 -16.62 -16.67
C ILE A 304 -21.82 -15.32 -16.02
N PHE A 305 -21.20 -14.96 -14.89
CA PHE A 305 -21.56 -13.75 -14.15
C PHE A 305 -20.44 -12.71 -14.09
N THR A 306 -19.23 -13.05 -14.53
CA THR A 306 -18.14 -12.09 -14.70
C THR A 306 -17.07 -12.58 -15.69
N SER A 307 -16.27 -11.65 -16.21
CA SER A 307 -15.06 -11.96 -16.97
C SER A 307 -13.99 -12.48 -16.00
N GLY A 308 -13.18 -13.44 -16.44
CA GLY A 308 -12.18 -14.08 -15.57
C GLY A 308 -12.71 -15.27 -14.76
N GLN A 309 -13.95 -15.74 -14.97
CA GLN A 309 -14.46 -16.96 -14.34
C GLN A 309 -13.76 -18.20 -14.88
N GLN A 310 -13.49 -19.17 -14.03
CA GLN A 310 -12.82 -20.41 -14.41
C GLN A 310 -13.78 -21.35 -15.14
N VAL A 311 -13.34 -21.88 -16.27
CA VAL A 311 -14.15 -22.80 -17.10
C VAL A 311 -13.51 -24.18 -17.18
N ALA A 312 -12.18 -24.21 -17.31
CA ALA A 312 -11.41 -25.45 -17.36
C ALA A 312 -9.98 -25.24 -16.86
N LEU A 313 -9.27 -26.34 -16.61
CA LEU A 313 -7.84 -26.37 -16.33
C LEU A 313 -7.15 -27.32 -17.33
N VAL A 314 -6.28 -26.78 -18.18
CA VAL A 314 -5.45 -27.61 -19.07
C VAL A 314 -4.22 -28.07 -18.32
N VAL A 315 -3.97 -29.37 -18.26
CA VAL A 315 -2.85 -29.98 -17.53
C VAL A 315 -1.84 -30.57 -18.51
N ALA A 316 -0.56 -30.21 -18.38
CA ALA A 316 0.51 -30.65 -19.26
C ALA A 316 1.82 -30.96 -18.51
N THR A 317 2.79 -31.54 -19.21
CA THR A 317 4.13 -31.86 -18.68
C THR A 317 5.00 -30.65 -18.42
N SER A 318 4.65 -29.46 -18.93
CA SER A 318 5.31 -28.20 -18.58
C SER A 318 4.32 -27.03 -18.58
N TYR A 319 4.63 -26.00 -17.79
CA TYR A 319 3.84 -24.77 -17.72
C TYR A 319 3.65 -24.09 -19.10
N ARG A 320 4.71 -24.04 -19.92
CA ARG A 320 4.64 -23.41 -21.26
C ARG A 320 3.70 -24.15 -22.19
N LEU A 321 3.68 -25.49 -22.14
CA LEU A 321 2.78 -26.31 -22.95
C LEU A 321 1.33 -26.17 -22.46
N ALA A 322 1.09 -26.21 -21.15
CA ALA A 322 -0.24 -25.97 -20.57
C ALA A 322 -0.79 -24.60 -21.00
N LYS A 323 0.01 -23.54 -20.88
CA LYS A 323 -0.36 -22.18 -21.31
C LYS A 323 -0.68 -22.09 -22.80
N LYS A 324 0.15 -22.68 -23.65
CA LYS A 324 -0.08 -22.69 -25.11
C LYS A 324 -1.36 -23.45 -25.46
N ALA A 325 -1.57 -24.62 -24.87
CA ALA A 325 -2.73 -25.47 -25.12
C ALA A 325 -4.04 -24.88 -24.57
N ALA A 326 -4.00 -24.18 -23.43
CA ALA A 326 -5.17 -23.44 -22.92
C ALA A 326 -5.72 -22.41 -23.92
N GLY A 327 -4.85 -21.78 -24.72
CA GLY A 327 -5.26 -20.88 -25.81
C GLY A 327 -5.93 -21.58 -27.01
N LEU A 328 -5.93 -22.91 -27.06
CA LEU A 328 -6.60 -23.71 -28.11
C LEU A 328 -8.02 -24.12 -27.71
N VAL A 329 -8.41 -23.96 -26.43
CA VAL A 329 -9.76 -24.26 -25.95
C VAL A 329 -10.72 -23.17 -26.45
N LYS A 330 -11.80 -23.59 -27.10
CA LYS A 330 -12.83 -22.68 -27.62
C LYS A 330 -14.08 -22.77 -26.77
N LEU A 331 -14.63 -21.61 -26.42
CA LEU A 331 -15.86 -21.49 -25.64
C LEU A 331 -16.98 -20.98 -26.54
N GLU A 332 -18.10 -21.71 -26.60
CA GLU A 332 -19.33 -21.25 -27.24
C GLU A 332 -20.22 -20.61 -26.17
N VAL A 333 -20.39 -19.29 -26.22
CA VAL A 333 -21.17 -18.52 -25.24
C VAL A 333 -22.35 -17.86 -25.92
N GLU A 334 -23.55 -18.14 -25.43
CA GLU A 334 -24.77 -17.49 -25.90
C GLU A 334 -25.03 -16.19 -25.12
N ASN A 335 -25.55 -15.16 -25.81
CA ASN A 335 -25.89 -13.86 -25.21
C ASN A 335 -24.73 -13.18 -24.47
N ALA A 336 -23.49 -13.41 -24.93
CA ALA A 336 -22.28 -12.85 -24.32
C ALA A 336 -22.39 -11.32 -24.12
N ASN A 337 -22.13 -10.86 -22.91
CA ASN A 337 -22.16 -9.44 -22.48
C ASN A 337 -23.52 -8.74 -22.57
N LYS A 338 -24.61 -9.45 -22.93
CA LYS A 338 -25.94 -8.84 -22.99
C LYS A 338 -26.38 -8.45 -21.56
N GLY A 339 -26.74 -7.18 -21.37
CA GLY A 339 -27.20 -6.65 -20.09
C GLY A 339 -26.14 -6.55 -19.00
N ALA A 340 -24.85 -6.63 -19.35
CA ALA A 340 -23.78 -6.59 -18.35
C ALA A 340 -23.73 -5.25 -17.58
N ILE A 341 -23.65 -5.34 -16.25
CA ILE A 341 -23.48 -4.23 -15.32
C ILE A 341 -22.02 -4.19 -14.91
N VAL A 342 -21.23 -3.26 -15.43
CA VAL A 342 -19.77 -3.21 -15.26
C VAL A 342 -19.27 -1.96 -14.53
N SER A 343 -20.17 -1.14 -14.01
CA SER A 343 -19.84 -0.02 -13.12
C SER A 343 -20.76 0.05 -11.92
N LEU A 344 -20.29 0.71 -10.86
CA LEU A 344 -21.09 0.96 -9.67
C LEU A 344 -22.32 1.82 -9.99
N ASP A 345 -22.18 2.86 -10.81
CA ASP A 345 -23.32 3.70 -11.20
C ASP A 345 -24.39 2.92 -11.98
N GLN A 346 -23.99 1.99 -12.85
CA GLN A 346 -24.94 1.10 -13.53
C GLN A 346 -25.68 0.20 -12.53
N ALA A 347 -24.99 -0.32 -11.52
CA ALA A 347 -25.62 -1.15 -10.48
C ALA A 347 -26.61 -0.35 -9.63
N ILE A 348 -26.27 0.89 -9.26
CA ILE A 348 -27.16 1.80 -8.53
C ILE A 348 -28.41 2.10 -9.37
N ALA A 349 -28.24 2.46 -10.64
CA ALA A 349 -29.36 2.76 -11.53
C ALA A 349 -30.29 1.55 -11.77
N ALA A 350 -29.73 0.34 -11.75
CA ALA A 350 -30.49 -0.90 -11.93
C ALA A 350 -31.02 -1.53 -10.62
N ASP A 351 -30.77 -0.89 -9.47
CA ASP A 351 -30.99 -1.45 -8.12
C ASP A 351 -30.44 -2.89 -7.95
N SER A 352 -29.28 -3.16 -8.56
CA SER A 352 -28.67 -4.49 -8.57
C SER A 352 -27.95 -4.76 -7.25
N LYS A 353 -28.66 -5.32 -6.27
CA LYS A 353 -28.16 -5.56 -4.90
C LYS A 353 -27.53 -6.93 -4.73
N LEU A 354 -26.55 -7.01 -3.81
CA LEU A 354 -26.01 -8.26 -3.27
C LEU A 354 -26.96 -8.82 -2.21
N GLY A 355 -27.62 -9.95 -2.50
CA GLY A 355 -28.65 -10.54 -1.65
C GLY A 355 -28.15 -11.10 -0.30
N GLY A 356 -28.59 -10.52 0.82
CA GLY A 356 -28.16 -10.93 2.18
C GLY A 356 -27.11 -10.00 2.80
N ALA A 357 -26.54 -9.08 2.02
CA ALA A 357 -25.69 -7.97 2.47
C ALA A 357 -26.13 -6.63 1.84
N ALA A 358 -27.42 -6.49 1.55
CA ALA A 358 -27.95 -5.43 0.69
C ALA A 358 -27.95 -4.04 1.36
N LEU A 359 -28.06 -3.98 2.69
CA LEU A 359 -28.08 -2.75 3.45
C LEU A 359 -27.47 -2.98 4.84
N THR A 360 -26.56 -2.09 5.24
CA THR A 360 -26.09 -1.93 6.62
C THR A 360 -26.38 -0.51 7.07
N SER A 361 -27.03 -0.35 8.22
CA SER A 361 -27.37 0.96 8.78
C SER A 361 -26.80 1.12 10.18
N ILE A 362 -26.15 2.24 10.47
CA ILE A 362 -25.56 2.57 11.78
C ILE A 362 -25.91 4.00 12.18
N GLY A 363 -26.15 4.21 13.48
CA GLY A 363 -26.31 5.52 14.09
C GLY A 363 -27.72 5.79 14.61
N ALA A 364 -28.06 7.07 14.73
CA ALA A 364 -29.38 7.54 15.14
C ALA A 364 -30.45 7.26 14.05
N GLY A 365 -31.72 7.44 14.40
CA GLY A 365 -32.81 7.31 13.44
C GLY A 365 -32.68 8.34 12.32
N LYS A 366 -32.93 7.94 11.07
CA LYS A 366 -32.79 8.83 9.91
C LYS A 366 -33.62 10.10 10.05
N GLU A 367 -34.88 9.98 10.50
CA GLU A 367 -35.78 11.13 10.76
C GLU A 367 -35.23 12.09 11.82
N GLU A 368 -34.59 11.55 12.87
CA GLU A 368 -33.98 12.33 13.94
C GLU A 368 -32.78 13.14 13.44
N VAL A 369 -31.95 12.53 12.58
CA VAL A 369 -30.81 13.21 11.94
C VAL A 369 -31.29 14.26 10.95
N GLU A 370 -32.34 13.96 10.18
CA GLU A 370 -32.96 14.93 9.26
C GLU A 370 -33.51 16.16 10.00
N ALA A 371 -34.19 15.96 11.14
CA ALA A 371 -34.62 17.06 12.00
C ALA A 371 -33.43 17.90 12.51
N ALA A 372 -32.33 17.26 12.90
CA ALA A 372 -31.12 17.95 13.36
C ALA A 372 -30.40 18.70 12.23
N LEU A 373 -30.39 18.16 11.00
CA LEU A 373 -29.89 18.86 9.81
C LEU A 373 -30.71 20.13 9.53
N MET A 374 -32.04 20.05 9.57
CA MET A 374 -32.91 21.22 9.40
C MET A 374 -32.73 22.29 10.49
N ALA A 375 -32.35 21.88 11.70
CA ALA A 375 -32.07 22.79 12.81
C ALA A 375 -30.63 23.35 12.82
N SER A 376 -29.75 22.84 11.95
CA SER A 376 -28.35 23.28 11.89
C SER A 376 -28.24 24.66 11.24
N GLU A 377 -27.30 25.48 11.71
CA GLU A 377 -27.09 26.84 11.20
C GLU A 377 -26.74 26.84 9.71
N ARG A 378 -25.90 25.89 9.29
CA ARG A 378 -25.53 25.65 7.89
C ARG A 378 -25.59 24.17 7.60
N VAL A 379 -25.97 23.84 6.37
CA VAL A 379 -25.92 22.48 5.84
C VAL A 379 -25.24 22.55 4.48
N ILE A 380 -24.33 21.62 4.21
CA ILE A 380 -23.84 21.36 2.87
C ILE A 380 -24.20 19.94 2.46
N GLU A 381 -24.37 19.76 1.16
CA GLU A 381 -24.57 18.47 0.53
C GLU A 381 -23.41 18.22 -0.43
N GLY A 382 -22.94 16.98 -0.48
CA GLY A 382 -21.82 16.61 -1.33
C GLY A 382 -21.88 15.16 -1.73
N SER A 383 -20.98 14.79 -2.65
CA SER A 383 -20.79 13.41 -3.06
C SER A 383 -19.32 13.15 -3.33
N THR A 384 -18.89 11.92 -3.09
CA THR A 384 -17.53 11.49 -3.31
C THR A 384 -17.46 10.08 -3.87
N TYR A 385 -16.37 9.76 -4.55
CA TYR A 385 -16.11 8.45 -5.14
C TYR A 385 -14.74 7.94 -4.73
N VAL A 386 -14.71 6.76 -4.12
CA VAL A 386 -13.50 6.05 -3.72
C VAL A 386 -13.24 4.93 -4.72
N ILE A 387 -12.09 4.98 -5.38
CA ILE A 387 -11.70 3.95 -6.36
C ILE A 387 -11.35 2.61 -5.68
N GLY A 388 -11.57 1.51 -6.40
CA GLY A 388 -11.13 0.18 -5.98
C GLY A 388 -9.61 -0.01 -6.08
N GLN A 389 -9.12 -1.18 -5.67
CA GLN A 389 -7.67 -1.48 -5.65
C GLN A 389 -7.40 -2.98 -5.74
N HIS A 390 -6.51 -3.42 -6.65
CA HIS A 390 -5.93 -4.76 -6.57
C HIS A 390 -4.84 -4.83 -5.49
N ALA A 391 -4.86 -5.89 -4.68
CA ALA A 391 -3.89 -6.06 -3.59
C ALA A 391 -2.45 -6.29 -4.06
N PHE A 392 -2.28 -6.80 -5.29
CA PHE A 392 -1.01 -7.03 -5.98
C PHE A 392 0.07 -7.74 -5.14
N PRO A 393 -0.21 -8.92 -4.54
CA PRO A 393 0.84 -9.71 -3.91
C PRO A 393 1.90 -10.12 -4.96
N MET A 394 3.16 -10.20 -4.52
CA MET A 394 4.26 -10.54 -5.42
C MET A 394 4.20 -12.01 -5.84
N GLU A 395 3.92 -12.92 -4.91
CA GLU A 395 3.54 -14.29 -5.22
C GLU A 395 2.04 -14.30 -5.59
N LYS A 396 1.74 -14.67 -6.84
CA LYS A 396 0.38 -14.85 -7.35
C LYS A 396 -0.30 -16.06 -6.72
N GLN A 397 -1.61 -16.23 -6.91
CA GLN A 397 -2.29 -17.43 -6.42
C GLN A 397 -1.59 -18.68 -6.97
N SER A 398 -1.16 -19.55 -6.06
CA SER A 398 -0.32 -20.70 -6.36
C SER A 398 -0.74 -21.87 -5.48
N ALA A 399 -0.82 -23.06 -6.07
CA ALA A 399 -1.13 -24.29 -5.37
C ALA A 399 -0.42 -25.49 -6.01
N CYS A 400 -0.07 -26.48 -5.19
CA CYS A 400 0.45 -27.78 -5.59
C CYS A 400 -0.29 -28.85 -4.80
N ALA A 401 -1.13 -29.61 -5.49
CA ALA A 401 -1.82 -30.76 -4.91
C ALA A 401 -1.00 -32.03 -5.17
N VAL A 402 -0.79 -32.84 -4.13
CA VAL A 402 -0.01 -34.07 -4.15
C VAL A 402 -0.90 -35.20 -3.64
N PRO A 403 -1.19 -36.22 -4.45
CA PRO A 403 -1.89 -37.42 -3.98
C PRO A 403 -1.08 -38.14 -2.90
N GLU A 404 -1.79 -38.67 -1.91
CA GLU A 404 -1.25 -39.41 -0.77
C GLU A 404 -1.90 -40.79 -0.67
N GLU A 405 -1.40 -41.64 0.22
CA GLU A 405 -2.01 -42.94 0.49
C GLU A 405 -3.49 -42.82 0.90
N ARG A 406 -4.26 -43.92 0.71
CA ARG A 406 -5.68 -44.02 1.08
C ARG A 406 -6.60 -43.00 0.39
N GLY A 407 -6.19 -42.50 -0.78
CA GLY A 407 -6.94 -41.49 -1.54
C GLY A 407 -6.96 -40.12 -0.85
N GLY A 408 -5.96 -39.84 -0.02
CA GLY A 408 -5.74 -38.52 0.55
C GLY A 408 -5.01 -37.58 -0.41
N LEU A 409 -4.96 -36.31 -0.06
CA LEU A 409 -4.18 -35.30 -0.77
C LEU A 409 -3.51 -34.35 0.23
N THR A 410 -2.24 -34.02 -0.04
CA THR A 410 -1.59 -32.85 0.55
C THR A 410 -1.65 -31.69 -0.43
N LEU A 411 -2.25 -30.58 -0.01
CA LEU A 411 -2.37 -29.34 -0.77
C LEU A 411 -1.44 -28.28 -0.19
N HIS A 412 -0.32 -28.05 -0.87
CA HIS A 412 0.53 -26.89 -0.61
C HIS A 412 -0.07 -25.69 -1.32
N THR A 413 -0.43 -24.64 -0.58
CA THR A 413 -1.07 -23.47 -1.20
C THR A 413 -0.70 -22.18 -0.51
N SER A 414 -0.53 -21.13 -1.31
CA SER A 414 -0.32 -19.78 -0.84
C SER A 414 -1.66 -19.22 -0.38
N THR A 415 -1.99 -19.41 0.89
CA THR A 415 -3.29 -19.04 1.48
C THR A 415 -3.13 -18.35 2.83
N GLN A 416 -4.14 -17.55 3.19
CA GLN A 416 -4.34 -17.02 4.54
C GLN A 416 -5.37 -17.84 5.34
N ALA A 417 -6.06 -18.80 4.72
CA ALA A 417 -7.15 -19.56 5.37
C ALA A 417 -7.07 -21.07 5.05
N PRO A 418 -6.08 -21.80 5.58
CA PRO A 418 -5.87 -23.22 5.25
C PRO A 418 -7.07 -24.11 5.54
N ASP A 419 -7.74 -23.96 6.68
CA ASP A 419 -8.90 -24.78 7.04
C ASP A 419 -10.13 -24.47 6.18
N PHE A 420 -10.34 -23.20 5.82
CA PHE A 420 -11.40 -22.82 4.87
C PHE A 420 -11.14 -23.45 3.50
N CYS A 421 -9.90 -23.37 3.01
CA CYS A 421 -9.47 -24.04 1.78
C CYS A 421 -9.68 -25.55 1.84
N ARG A 422 -9.35 -26.19 2.96
CA ARG A 422 -9.58 -27.62 3.19
C ARG A 422 -11.06 -27.96 3.12
N ALA A 423 -11.90 -27.24 3.86
CA ALA A 423 -13.33 -27.53 3.94
C ALA A 423 -14.02 -27.44 2.58
N ILE A 424 -13.77 -26.37 1.82
CA ILE A 424 -14.35 -26.18 0.49
C ILE A 424 -13.82 -27.21 -0.50
N THR A 425 -12.51 -27.41 -0.55
CA THR A 425 -11.90 -28.37 -1.48
C THR A 425 -12.35 -29.81 -1.18
N ALA A 426 -12.51 -30.19 0.09
CA ALA A 426 -13.06 -31.48 0.46
C ALA A 426 -14.51 -31.66 -0.03
N GLY A 427 -15.34 -30.62 0.04
CA GLY A 427 -16.70 -30.63 -0.52
C GLY A 427 -16.71 -30.81 -2.04
N ILE A 428 -15.79 -30.16 -2.76
CA ILE A 428 -15.62 -30.30 -4.22
C ILE A 428 -15.16 -31.72 -4.59
N LEU A 429 -14.27 -32.33 -3.81
CA LEU A 429 -13.80 -33.70 -4.02
C LEU A 429 -14.79 -34.78 -3.55
N GLY A 430 -15.94 -34.40 -2.98
CA GLY A 430 -16.93 -35.37 -2.47
C GLY A 430 -16.47 -36.09 -1.19
N LEU A 431 -15.51 -35.52 -0.45
CA LEU A 431 -14.96 -36.09 0.78
C LEU A 431 -15.79 -35.75 2.03
N HIS A 432 -17.12 -35.66 1.90
CA HIS A 432 -18.01 -35.41 3.03
C HIS A 432 -17.82 -36.49 4.11
N GLY A 433 -17.59 -36.08 5.37
CA GLY A 433 -17.25 -36.99 6.47
C GLY A 433 -15.83 -37.59 6.43
N LYS A 434 -15.05 -37.33 5.38
CA LYS A 434 -13.67 -37.81 5.18
C LYS A 434 -12.68 -36.66 4.93
N GLY A 435 -13.06 -35.43 5.24
CA GLY A 435 -12.27 -34.23 4.95
C GLY A 435 -10.92 -34.13 5.68
N SER A 436 -10.60 -35.07 6.59
CA SER A 436 -9.27 -35.24 7.17
C SER A 436 -8.25 -35.89 6.22
N LEU A 437 -8.72 -36.54 5.14
CA LEU A 437 -7.86 -37.06 4.07
C LEU A 437 -7.23 -35.94 3.23
N LEU A 438 -7.75 -34.71 3.34
CA LEU A 438 -7.18 -33.53 2.71
C LEU A 438 -6.41 -32.72 3.76
N VAL A 439 -5.10 -32.60 3.57
CA VAL A 439 -4.23 -31.79 4.41
C VAL A 439 -3.82 -30.53 3.65
N VAL A 440 -4.09 -29.35 4.21
CA VAL A 440 -3.65 -28.09 3.62
C VAL A 440 -2.44 -27.58 4.39
N LYS A 441 -1.36 -27.26 3.67
CA LYS A 441 -0.09 -26.74 4.21
C LYS A 441 0.20 -25.38 3.61
N SER A 442 0.43 -24.39 4.48
CA SER A 442 0.90 -23.05 4.12
C SER A 442 2.22 -22.80 4.84
N THR A 443 3.32 -22.93 4.11
CA THR A 443 4.67 -22.62 4.62
C THR A 443 4.84 -21.10 4.82
N ARG A 444 4.36 -20.32 3.84
CA ARG A 444 4.30 -18.86 3.81
C ARG A 444 3.65 -18.40 2.50
N ALA A 445 3.25 -17.14 2.43
CA ALA A 445 2.85 -16.48 1.19
C ALA A 445 3.71 -15.22 0.92
N GLY A 446 4.06 -15.00 -0.35
CA GLY A 446 4.77 -13.81 -0.86
C GLY A 446 3.85 -12.59 -0.96
N GLY A 447 3.31 -12.17 0.18
CA GLY A 447 2.25 -11.19 0.31
C GLY A 447 0.87 -11.83 0.25
N GLY A 448 0.00 -11.45 1.19
CA GLY A 448 -1.40 -11.88 1.24
C GLY A 448 -2.35 -10.71 1.02
N PHE A 449 -2.27 -9.71 1.90
CA PHE A 449 -3.03 -8.46 1.84
C PHE A 449 -4.55 -8.61 1.81
N GLY A 450 -5.10 -9.82 2.01
CA GLY A 450 -6.53 -10.07 2.11
C GLY A 450 -7.06 -11.09 1.08
N PRO A 451 -6.82 -10.97 -0.24
CA PRO A 451 -7.45 -11.85 -1.23
C PRO A 451 -7.12 -13.34 -1.06
N LYS A 452 -5.99 -13.68 -0.43
CA LYS A 452 -5.62 -15.07 -0.14
C LYS A 452 -6.45 -15.71 0.97
N ASN A 453 -7.40 -14.99 1.59
CA ASN A 453 -8.40 -15.54 2.53
C ASN A 453 -9.43 -16.44 1.83
N SER A 454 -9.97 -16.01 0.69
CA SER A 454 -11.00 -16.77 -0.04
C SER A 454 -10.59 -17.07 -1.48
N ARG A 455 -9.96 -16.12 -2.19
CA ARG A 455 -9.66 -16.23 -3.63
C ARG A 455 -8.51 -17.19 -3.96
N SER A 456 -7.78 -17.66 -2.95
CA SER A 456 -6.80 -18.75 -3.09
C SER A 456 -7.47 -20.12 -3.26
N VAL A 457 -8.71 -20.27 -2.79
CA VAL A 457 -9.43 -21.55 -2.75
C VAL A 457 -9.76 -22.09 -4.15
N PRO A 458 -10.33 -21.31 -5.10
CA PRO A 458 -10.62 -21.83 -6.44
C PRO A 458 -9.38 -22.38 -7.15
N VAL A 459 -8.23 -21.70 -7.04
CA VAL A 459 -6.97 -22.16 -7.65
C VAL A 459 -6.47 -23.46 -7.01
N ALA A 460 -6.57 -23.54 -5.68
CA ALA A 460 -6.12 -24.71 -4.93
C ALA A 460 -7.05 -25.93 -5.16
N ALA A 461 -8.36 -25.71 -5.24
CA ALA A 461 -9.34 -26.74 -5.55
C ALA A 461 -9.20 -27.27 -6.99
N ALA A 462 -8.94 -26.39 -7.97
CA ALA A 462 -8.66 -26.81 -9.35
C ALA A 462 -7.43 -27.74 -9.43
N ALA A 463 -6.36 -27.42 -8.71
CA ALA A 463 -5.18 -28.28 -8.60
C ALA A 463 -5.53 -29.64 -7.96
N ALA A 464 -6.36 -29.63 -6.90
CA ALA A 464 -6.77 -30.82 -6.18
C ALA A 464 -7.65 -31.76 -7.03
N VAL A 465 -8.63 -31.23 -7.78
CA VAL A 465 -9.46 -32.02 -8.70
C VAL A 465 -8.58 -32.69 -9.76
N ALA A 466 -7.64 -31.93 -10.35
CA ALA A 466 -6.72 -32.45 -11.35
C ALA A 466 -5.81 -33.56 -10.79
N ALA A 467 -5.22 -33.34 -9.61
CA ALA A 467 -4.36 -34.31 -8.97
C ALA A 467 -5.10 -35.59 -8.57
N ASN A 468 -6.33 -35.45 -8.07
CA ASN A 468 -7.20 -36.58 -7.73
C ASN A 468 -7.58 -37.40 -8.96
N LYS A 469 -7.89 -36.76 -10.10
CA LYS A 469 -8.23 -37.45 -11.35
C LYS A 469 -7.04 -38.20 -11.95
N LEU A 470 -5.86 -37.57 -11.93
CA LEU A 470 -4.68 -38.07 -12.63
C LEU A 470 -3.76 -38.94 -11.76
N ASP A 471 -4.04 -39.03 -10.45
CA ASP A 471 -3.18 -39.66 -9.45
C ASP A 471 -1.71 -39.22 -9.56
N ARG A 472 -1.52 -37.92 -9.83
CA ARG A 472 -0.21 -37.28 -9.98
C ARG A 472 -0.23 -35.89 -9.37
N ALA A 473 0.91 -35.43 -8.86
CA ALA A 473 1.00 -34.07 -8.35
C ALA A 473 0.72 -33.04 -9.47
N VAL A 474 -0.09 -32.03 -9.20
CA VAL A 474 -0.43 -30.95 -10.14
C VAL A 474 -0.16 -29.59 -9.50
N LYS A 475 0.64 -28.77 -10.19
CA LYS A 475 0.91 -27.38 -9.84
C LYS A 475 0.07 -26.44 -10.68
N VAL A 476 -0.55 -25.45 -10.04
CA VAL A 476 -1.28 -24.36 -10.70
C VAL A 476 -0.79 -23.04 -10.13
N GLN A 477 -0.33 -22.14 -11.01
CA GLN A 477 0.06 -20.79 -10.65
C GLN A 477 -0.53 -19.81 -11.67
N LEU A 478 -1.19 -18.77 -11.18
CA LEU A 478 -1.70 -17.70 -12.03
C LEU A 478 -0.56 -16.82 -12.51
N ASP A 479 -0.64 -16.38 -13.77
CA ASP A 479 0.15 -15.23 -14.21
C ASP A 479 -0.53 -13.90 -13.83
N ALA A 480 0.18 -12.78 -14.03
CA ALA A 480 -0.34 -11.46 -13.66
C ALA A 480 -1.64 -11.09 -14.39
N SER A 481 -1.86 -11.60 -15.61
CA SER A 481 -3.09 -11.34 -16.35
C SER A 481 -4.26 -12.12 -15.78
N GLN A 482 -4.07 -13.41 -15.49
CA GLN A 482 -5.09 -14.24 -14.84
C GLN A 482 -5.42 -13.73 -13.43
N GLU A 483 -4.42 -13.30 -12.67
CA GLU A 483 -4.63 -12.71 -11.33
C GLU A 483 -5.53 -11.47 -11.43
N HIS A 484 -5.22 -10.52 -12.33
CA HIS A 484 -6.03 -9.30 -12.45
C HIS A 484 -7.43 -9.55 -12.98
N SER A 485 -7.61 -10.56 -13.84
CA SER A 485 -8.92 -10.92 -14.38
C SER A 485 -9.79 -11.68 -13.39
N ALA A 486 -9.23 -12.57 -12.57
CA ALA A 486 -10.02 -13.49 -11.73
C ALA A 486 -10.06 -13.11 -10.24
N ILE A 487 -9.03 -12.40 -9.75
CA ILE A 487 -8.86 -12.08 -8.34
C ILE A 487 -9.26 -10.62 -8.16
N GLY A 488 -10.51 -10.41 -7.76
CA GLY A 488 -11.05 -9.09 -7.42
C GLY A 488 -10.25 -8.41 -6.31
N GLY A 489 -10.67 -7.20 -5.95
CA GLY A 489 -9.88 -6.32 -5.09
C GLY A 489 -10.68 -5.64 -4.00
N ARG A 490 -10.21 -4.47 -3.61
CA ARG A 490 -10.89 -3.56 -2.71
C ARG A 490 -12.11 -2.98 -3.41
N HIS A 491 -13.22 -2.96 -2.69
CA HIS A 491 -14.49 -2.37 -3.08
C HIS A 491 -14.34 -0.87 -3.37
N ALA A 492 -14.77 -0.47 -4.56
CA ALA A 492 -15.03 0.93 -4.88
C ALA A 492 -16.32 1.40 -4.18
N PHE A 493 -16.38 2.67 -3.80
CA PHE A 493 -17.53 3.27 -3.12
C PHE A 493 -17.96 4.57 -3.78
N LYS A 494 -19.25 4.82 -3.77
CA LYS A 494 -19.85 6.14 -3.98
C LYS A 494 -20.56 6.52 -2.69
N ALA A 495 -20.42 7.75 -2.23
CA ALA A 495 -21.15 8.22 -1.06
C ALA A 495 -21.72 9.61 -1.33
N ASN A 496 -22.99 9.79 -0.98
CA ASN A 496 -23.64 11.08 -0.87
C ASN A 496 -23.75 11.42 0.61
N TYR A 497 -23.56 12.68 0.96
CA TYR A 497 -23.63 13.12 2.35
C TYR A 497 -24.28 14.47 2.49
N ARG A 498 -24.88 14.68 3.66
CA ARG A 498 -25.37 15.96 4.16
C ARG A 498 -24.79 16.17 5.54
N VAL A 499 -24.17 17.32 5.77
CA VAL A 499 -23.55 17.64 7.06
C VAL A 499 -24.01 19.01 7.54
N GLY A 500 -24.49 19.04 8.77
CA GLY A 500 -24.89 20.23 9.51
C GLY A 500 -23.75 20.71 10.40
N PHE A 501 -23.53 22.02 10.44
CA PHE A 501 -22.50 22.65 11.27
C PHE A 501 -22.81 24.13 11.55
N SER A 502 -22.16 24.68 12.58
CA SER A 502 -22.21 26.10 12.94
C SER A 502 -21.10 26.92 12.29
N SER A 503 -21.25 28.26 12.26
CA SER A 503 -20.23 29.18 11.71
C SER A 503 -18.87 29.05 12.38
N ASP A 504 -18.82 28.57 13.62
CA ASP A 504 -17.60 28.35 14.36
C ASP A 504 -16.89 27.02 14.03
N GLY A 505 -17.50 26.17 13.19
CA GLY A 505 -16.97 24.89 12.74
C GLY A 505 -17.41 23.66 13.54
N SER A 506 -18.32 23.80 14.51
CA SER A 506 -18.84 22.64 15.27
C SER A 506 -19.80 21.81 14.41
N LEU A 507 -19.61 20.50 14.36
CA LEU A 507 -20.45 19.55 13.63
C LEU A 507 -21.68 19.18 14.48
N THR A 508 -22.86 19.27 13.89
CA THR A 508 -24.14 19.10 14.61
C THR A 508 -24.91 17.87 14.16
N ALA A 509 -24.83 17.51 12.88
CA ALA A 509 -25.48 16.32 12.33
C ALA A 509 -24.80 15.85 11.04
N CYS A 510 -24.85 14.56 10.74
CA CYS A 510 -24.37 14.02 9.48
C CYS A 510 -25.20 12.80 9.03
N CYS A 511 -25.66 12.83 7.79
CA CYS A 511 -26.37 11.74 7.13
C CYS A 511 -25.57 11.32 5.89
N VAL A 512 -25.22 10.03 5.78
CA VAL A 512 -24.45 9.47 4.67
C VAL A 512 -25.21 8.33 4.02
N GLU A 513 -25.28 8.33 2.71
CA GLU A 513 -25.80 7.21 1.91
C GLU A 513 -24.68 6.74 0.98
N ALA A 514 -24.25 5.49 1.13
CA ALA A 514 -23.11 4.95 0.42
C ALA A 514 -23.46 3.66 -0.32
N TRP A 515 -22.81 3.44 -1.47
CA TRP A 515 -22.95 2.24 -2.28
C TRP A 515 -21.57 1.64 -2.53
N GLY A 516 -21.39 0.36 -2.18
CA GLY A 516 -20.15 -0.38 -2.35
C GLY A 516 -20.26 -1.41 -3.47
N ASN A 517 -19.30 -1.45 -4.40
CA ASN A 517 -19.27 -2.46 -5.44
C ASN A 517 -18.67 -3.78 -4.91
N GLY A 518 -19.48 -4.82 -4.71
CA GLY A 518 -19.01 -6.14 -4.26
C GLY A 518 -18.66 -7.12 -5.37
N GLY A 519 -18.88 -6.77 -6.64
CA GLY A 519 -18.65 -7.68 -7.77
C GLY A 519 -19.79 -8.69 -7.94
N CYS A 520 -19.48 -9.86 -8.51
CA CYS A 520 -20.49 -10.85 -8.92
C CYS A 520 -21.06 -11.74 -7.80
N THR A 521 -20.37 -11.85 -6.66
CA THR A 521 -20.75 -12.70 -5.51
C THR A 521 -20.44 -11.98 -4.20
N HIS A 522 -20.95 -12.49 -3.07
CA HIS A 522 -20.81 -11.81 -1.78
C HIS A 522 -19.39 -11.77 -1.28
N ASP A 523 -18.71 -12.91 -1.28
CA ASP A 523 -17.37 -13.04 -0.68
C ASP A 523 -17.31 -12.36 0.72
N PHE A 524 -16.29 -11.54 0.99
CA PHE A 524 -16.15 -10.79 2.24
C PHE A 524 -17.01 -9.50 2.30
N SER A 525 -17.81 -9.18 1.28
CA SER A 525 -18.51 -7.89 1.17
C SER A 525 -19.43 -7.59 2.36
N GLY A 526 -20.15 -8.60 2.88
CA GLY A 526 -21.04 -8.41 4.03
C GLY A 526 -20.35 -7.89 5.28
N PHE A 527 -19.17 -8.42 5.61
CA PHE A 527 -18.35 -7.90 6.72
C PHE A 527 -17.80 -6.51 6.40
N LEU A 528 -17.41 -6.27 5.15
CA LEU A 528 -16.80 -4.99 4.75
C LEU A 528 -17.78 -3.82 4.86
N PHE A 529 -19.04 -4.00 4.48
CA PHE A 529 -20.02 -2.92 4.50
C PHE A 529 -20.33 -2.44 5.92
N LEU A 530 -20.33 -3.35 6.90
CA LEU A 530 -20.39 -3.00 8.31
C LEU A 530 -19.15 -2.21 8.75
N GLU A 531 -17.95 -2.67 8.42
CA GLU A 531 -16.70 -2.00 8.79
C GLU A 531 -16.57 -0.61 8.15
N VAL A 532 -17.11 -0.39 6.94
CA VAL A 532 -17.20 0.95 6.35
C VAL A 532 -18.16 1.83 7.14
N ALA A 533 -19.35 1.32 7.47
CA ALA A 533 -20.33 2.06 8.27
C ALA A 533 -19.75 2.46 9.65
N GLU A 534 -18.95 1.60 10.27
CA GLU A 534 -18.25 1.87 11.53
C GLU A 534 -17.07 2.85 11.37
N ALA A 535 -16.40 2.87 10.21
CA ALA A 535 -15.24 3.73 9.97
C ALA A 535 -15.61 5.18 9.61
N VAL A 536 -16.76 5.44 8.96
CA VAL A 536 -17.14 6.80 8.52
C VAL A 536 -17.30 7.81 9.68
N PRO A 537 -17.84 7.47 10.85
CA PRO A 537 -17.84 8.39 11.99
C PRO A 537 -16.44 8.85 12.42
N SER A 538 -15.44 7.98 12.24
CA SER A 538 -14.03 8.21 12.60
C SER A 538 -13.86 8.67 14.06
N VAL A 539 -13.05 9.71 14.28
CA VAL A 539 -12.74 10.29 15.60
C VAL A 539 -13.57 11.53 15.91
N TYR A 540 -14.63 11.82 15.14
CA TYR A 540 -15.34 13.09 15.25
C TYR A 540 -16.66 12.97 16.01
N GLY A 541 -16.96 13.98 16.83
CA GLY A 541 -18.24 14.19 17.47
C GLY A 541 -19.22 14.85 16.51
N TRP A 542 -20.24 14.11 16.08
CA TRP A 542 -21.28 14.57 15.13
C TRP A 542 -22.54 15.10 15.83
N GLY A 543 -22.38 15.82 16.95
CA GLY A 543 -23.51 16.32 17.77
C GLY A 543 -24.44 15.23 18.33
N GLY A 544 -24.03 13.96 18.28
CA GLY A 544 -24.88 12.81 18.61
C GLY A 544 -25.93 12.46 17.54
N LYS A 545 -25.90 13.12 16.37
CA LYS A 545 -26.87 12.98 15.27
C LYS A 545 -26.17 12.51 14.00
N PHE A 546 -25.66 11.28 14.03
CA PHE A 546 -25.01 10.64 12.90
C PHE A 546 -25.86 9.49 12.39
N HIS A 547 -25.99 9.35 11.07
CA HIS A 547 -26.63 8.21 10.43
C HIS A 547 -25.88 7.85 9.13
N ILE A 548 -25.70 6.55 8.89
CA ILE A 548 -25.18 6.04 7.62
C ILE A 548 -25.96 4.81 7.16
N ASP A 549 -26.28 4.80 5.87
CA ASP A 549 -26.76 3.64 5.10
C ASP A 549 -25.68 3.19 4.11
N VAL A 550 -25.30 1.92 4.13
CA VAL A 550 -24.36 1.31 3.18
C VAL A 550 -25.04 0.21 2.37
N HIS A 551 -25.14 0.41 1.07
CA HIS A 551 -25.76 -0.51 0.12
C HIS A 551 -24.72 -1.37 -0.60
N GLY A 552 -24.90 -2.69 -0.52
CA GLY A 552 -24.06 -3.65 -1.23
C GLY A 552 -24.54 -3.89 -2.67
N MET A 553 -23.74 -3.48 -3.65
CA MET A 553 -24.11 -3.54 -5.07
C MET A 553 -23.46 -4.71 -5.80
N LYS A 554 -24.25 -5.43 -6.58
CA LYS A 554 -23.82 -6.52 -7.46
C LYS A 554 -23.46 -5.97 -8.83
N THR A 555 -22.31 -6.40 -9.36
CA THR A 555 -21.88 -6.10 -10.72
C THR A 555 -21.38 -7.37 -11.40
N ASN A 556 -21.19 -7.33 -12.71
CA ASN A 556 -20.54 -8.38 -13.48
C ASN A 556 -19.01 -8.24 -13.52
N LEU A 557 -18.42 -7.62 -12.49
CA LEU A 557 -16.99 -7.59 -12.24
C LEU A 557 -16.56 -8.72 -11.30
N PRO A 558 -15.27 -9.10 -11.29
CA PRO A 558 -14.77 -10.12 -10.36
C PRO A 558 -15.17 -9.79 -8.92
N SER A 559 -15.53 -10.82 -8.15
CA SER A 559 -15.94 -10.63 -6.77
C SER A 559 -14.84 -9.93 -5.96
N ASN A 560 -15.18 -8.76 -5.44
CA ASN A 560 -14.30 -8.01 -4.57
C ASN A 560 -14.22 -8.70 -3.20
N THR A 561 -13.09 -8.54 -2.54
CA THR A 561 -12.74 -9.32 -1.37
C THR A 561 -11.99 -8.46 -0.35
N ALA A 562 -11.52 -9.09 0.72
CA ALA A 562 -10.70 -8.41 1.70
C ALA A 562 -9.43 -7.82 1.07
N VAL A 563 -9.17 -6.54 1.35
CA VAL A 563 -7.88 -5.88 1.12
C VAL A 563 -7.49 -5.11 2.38
N ARG A 564 -6.18 -5.09 2.71
CA ARG A 564 -5.60 -4.50 3.94
C ARG A 564 -6.27 -3.20 4.39
N SER A 565 -6.52 -3.07 5.69
CA SER A 565 -7.37 -2.00 6.26
C SER A 565 -8.77 -2.12 5.67
N PHE A 566 -9.50 -3.10 6.17
CA PHE A 566 -10.72 -3.62 5.57
C PHE A 566 -11.85 -2.60 5.79
N GLY A 567 -12.35 -1.96 4.72
CA GLY A 567 -13.37 -0.89 4.76
C GLY A 567 -12.87 0.49 5.24
N ASN A 568 -11.96 0.52 6.20
CA ASN A 568 -11.49 1.75 6.85
C ASN A 568 -10.97 2.85 5.90
N PRO A 569 -10.13 2.58 4.88
CA PRO A 569 -9.68 3.62 3.95
C PRO A 569 -10.83 4.26 3.17
N GLN A 570 -11.87 3.49 2.84
CA GLN A 570 -13.06 4.02 2.20
C GLN A 570 -13.85 4.91 3.16
N GLY A 571 -14.07 4.43 4.39
CA GLY A 571 -14.72 5.22 5.44
C GLY A 571 -14.01 6.54 5.71
N MET A 572 -12.70 6.48 6.01
CA MET A 572 -11.87 7.66 6.27
C MET A 572 -11.83 8.64 5.11
N PHE A 573 -11.77 8.16 3.87
CA PHE A 573 -11.78 9.06 2.70
C PHE A 573 -13.10 9.82 2.60
N ILE A 574 -14.23 9.15 2.86
CA ILE A 574 -15.56 9.80 2.90
C ILE A 574 -15.56 10.86 3.99
N THR A 575 -15.18 10.50 5.22
CA THR A 575 -15.17 11.41 6.37
C THR A 575 -14.29 12.63 6.13
N GLU A 576 -13.05 12.44 5.68
CA GLU A 576 -12.13 13.54 5.47
C GLU A 576 -12.54 14.43 4.29
N THR A 577 -13.24 13.88 3.30
CA THR A 577 -13.87 14.71 2.26
C THR A 577 -14.95 15.63 2.86
N ILE A 578 -15.80 15.10 3.76
CA ILE A 578 -16.82 15.88 4.46
C ILE A 578 -16.17 17.00 5.28
N ILE A 579 -15.12 16.70 6.03
CA ILE A 579 -14.40 17.69 6.85
C ILE A 579 -13.76 18.78 5.99
N GLU A 580 -13.09 18.43 4.90
CA GLU A 580 -12.48 19.40 3.97
C GLU A 580 -13.53 20.30 3.29
N ASP A 581 -14.71 19.77 2.98
CA ASP A 581 -15.81 20.55 2.42
C ASP A 581 -16.41 21.53 3.43
N VAL A 582 -16.58 21.11 4.70
CA VAL A 582 -16.98 22.03 5.79
C VAL A 582 -15.93 23.13 5.97
N ALA A 583 -14.65 22.77 5.98
CA ALA A 583 -13.56 23.73 6.10
C ALA A 583 -13.57 24.76 4.95
N THR A 584 -13.75 24.28 3.72
CA THR A 584 -13.88 25.13 2.53
C THR A 584 -15.09 26.06 2.64
N ALA A 585 -16.25 25.54 3.03
CA ALA A 585 -17.48 26.32 3.15
C ALA A 585 -17.39 27.44 4.21
N LEU A 586 -16.51 27.28 5.20
CA LEU A 586 -16.21 28.29 6.22
C LEU A 586 -15.01 29.18 5.88
N GLY A 587 -14.24 28.85 4.84
CA GLY A 587 -12.95 29.50 4.55
C GLY A 587 -11.92 29.31 5.66
N LYS A 588 -11.96 28.18 6.36
CA LYS A 588 -11.07 27.85 7.49
C LYS A 588 -10.09 26.72 7.14
N PRO A 589 -8.93 26.65 7.81
CA PRO A 589 -8.07 25.47 7.75
C PRO A 589 -8.81 24.21 8.22
N ALA A 590 -8.64 23.10 7.50
CA ALA A 590 -9.31 21.84 7.85
C ALA A 590 -8.87 21.31 9.21
N GLU A 591 -7.64 21.56 9.62
CA GLU A 591 -7.10 21.19 10.93
C GLU A 591 -7.86 21.84 12.11
N GLU A 592 -8.40 23.05 11.92
CA GLU A 592 -9.25 23.68 12.94
C GLU A 592 -10.57 22.92 13.09
N ILE A 593 -11.17 22.50 11.97
CA ILE A 593 -12.40 21.71 11.98
C ILE A 593 -12.14 20.34 12.60
N ARG A 594 -11.03 19.68 12.24
CA ARG A 594 -10.62 18.38 12.83
C ARG A 594 -10.44 18.49 14.34
N THR A 595 -9.64 19.45 14.80
CA THR A 595 -9.31 19.61 16.23
C THR A 595 -10.56 19.91 17.04
N LYS A 596 -11.42 20.80 16.54
CA LYS A 596 -12.63 21.24 17.23
C LYS A 596 -13.64 20.12 17.45
N ASN A 597 -13.73 19.21 16.49
CA ASN A 597 -14.73 18.14 16.51
C ASN A 597 -14.16 16.80 16.95
N MET A 598 -12.87 16.70 17.29
CA MET A 598 -12.29 15.45 17.74
C MET A 598 -12.89 15.03 19.07
N LEU A 599 -13.24 13.75 19.18
CA LEU A 599 -13.59 13.13 20.45
C LEU A 599 -12.39 13.19 21.39
N THR A 600 -12.68 13.24 22.68
CA THR A 600 -11.70 13.17 23.76
C THR A 600 -11.99 11.94 24.62
N LYS A 601 -11.03 11.55 25.47
CA LYS A 601 -11.24 10.42 26.39
C LYS A 601 -12.54 10.50 27.21
N SER A 602 -13.01 11.70 27.53
CA SER A 602 -14.24 11.90 28.32
C SER A 602 -15.55 11.68 27.56
N ASN A 603 -15.54 11.70 26.22
CA ASN A 603 -16.74 11.57 25.39
C ASN A 603 -16.57 10.61 24.21
N ALA A 604 -15.55 9.75 24.26
CA ALA A 604 -15.20 8.78 23.23
C ALA A 604 -16.21 7.63 23.16
N ILE A 605 -17.41 7.93 22.68
CA ILE A 605 -18.52 6.99 22.48
C ILE A 605 -18.88 6.97 21.00
N THR A 606 -18.96 5.78 20.41
CA THR A 606 -19.32 5.61 19.01
C THR A 606 -20.80 5.91 18.75
N PRO A 607 -21.22 6.16 17.49
CA PRO A 607 -22.65 6.31 17.18
C PRO A 607 -23.53 5.13 17.59
N TRP A 608 -22.99 3.91 17.66
CA TRP A 608 -23.66 2.70 18.15
C TRP A 608 -23.47 2.46 19.66
N LYS A 609 -23.15 3.52 20.41
CA LYS A 609 -23.10 3.54 21.89
C LYS A 609 -22.03 2.66 22.53
N GLN A 610 -20.98 2.32 21.80
CA GLN A 610 -19.82 1.64 22.37
C GLN A 610 -18.87 2.66 23.01
N SER A 611 -18.48 2.44 24.26
CA SER A 611 -17.42 3.21 24.93
C SER A 611 -16.04 2.82 24.41
N MET A 612 -15.16 3.82 24.21
CA MET A 612 -13.75 3.63 23.84
C MET A 612 -12.85 3.95 25.05
N ASP A 613 -12.75 3.01 25.99
CA ASP A 613 -12.11 3.23 27.31
C ASP A 613 -10.62 3.60 27.24
N PHE A 614 -9.93 3.19 26.17
CA PHE A 614 -8.51 3.44 25.92
C PHE A 614 -8.26 4.47 24.80
N TYR A 615 -9.23 5.35 24.54
CA TYR A 615 -9.10 6.38 23.51
C TYR A 615 -7.94 7.34 23.79
N ASN A 616 -7.09 7.56 22.78
CA ASN A 616 -5.91 8.42 22.84
C ASN A 616 -5.63 9.20 21.54
N ALA A 617 -6.55 9.22 20.58
CA ALA A 617 -6.31 9.82 19.27
C ALA A 617 -6.12 11.34 19.33
N ASP A 618 -6.79 12.01 20.28
CA ASP A 618 -6.61 13.44 20.58
C ASP A 618 -5.19 13.76 21.03
N ALA A 619 -4.68 13.01 22.01
CA ALA A 619 -3.32 13.15 22.51
C ALA A 619 -2.27 12.83 21.43
N LEU A 620 -2.53 11.82 20.60
CA LEU A 620 -1.66 11.45 19.48
C LEU A 620 -1.64 12.52 18.39
N PHE A 621 -2.80 13.09 18.05
CA PHE A 621 -2.90 14.15 17.05
C PHE A 621 -2.13 15.40 17.48
N GLU A 622 -2.28 15.82 18.74
CA GLU A 622 -1.52 16.93 19.31
C GLU A 622 -0.02 16.66 19.30
N LYS A 623 0.35 15.43 19.65
CA LYS A 623 1.75 15.03 19.67
C LYS A 623 2.37 15.08 18.26
N VAL A 624 1.70 14.52 17.26
CA VAL A 624 2.17 14.57 15.86
C VAL A 624 2.25 16.03 15.39
N ARG A 625 1.28 16.87 15.75
CA ARG A 625 1.30 18.32 15.44
C ARG A 625 2.59 18.99 15.91
N SER A 626 3.00 18.70 17.14
CA SER A 626 4.22 19.22 17.75
C SER A 626 5.48 18.61 17.13
N ASP A 627 5.57 17.28 17.08
CA ASP A 627 6.74 16.54 16.59
C ASP A 627 7.03 16.81 15.09
N ALA A 628 6.01 17.21 14.34
CA ALA A 628 6.10 17.56 12.92
C ALA A 628 6.41 19.04 12.66
N ARG A 629 6.45 19.89 13.70
CA ARG A 629 6.46 21.37 13.58
C ARG A 629 5.38 21.86 12.61
N PHE A 630 4.17 21.31 12.71
CA PHE A 630 3.11 21.51 11.72
C PHE A 630 2.84 23.00 11.47
N ALA A 631 2.73 23.81 12.53
CA ALA A 631 2.50 25.26 12.42
C ALA A 631 3.59 25.98 11.61
N GLN A 632 4.87 25.78 11.97
CA GLN A 632 6.00 26.38 11.25
C GLN A 632 5.97 25.98 9.77
N ARG A 633 5.74 24.70 9.48
CA ARG A 633 5.76 24.20 8.10
C ARG A 633 4.57 24.69 7.28
N SER A 634 3.42 24.90 7.91
CA SER A 634 2.27 25.54 7.25
C SER A 634 2.63 26.96 6.78
N GLU A 635 3.31 27.76 7.61
CA GLU A 635 3.80 29.09 7.22
C GLU A 635 4.82 29.02 6.07
N GLU A 636 5.70 28.01 6.07
CA GLU A 636 6.66 27.77 4.98
C GLU A 636 5.97 27.39 3.67
N VAL A 637 4.89 26.60 3.74
CA VAL A 637 4.07 26.22 2.59
C VAL A 637 3.34 27.44 2.02
N GLU A 638 2.76 28.29 2.86
CA GLU A 638 2.11 29.53 2.45
C GLU A 638 3.09 30.48 1.76
N ARG A 639 4.26 30.70 2.36
CA ARG A 639 5.33 31.52 1.77
C ARG A 639 5.75 31.00 0.40
N PHE A 640 5.99 29.69 0.28
CA PHE A 640 6.33 29.07 -1.00
C PHE A 640 5.21 29.26 -2.04
N ASN A 641 3.95 29.09 -1.62
CA ASN A 641 2.80 29.25 -2.49
C ASN A 641 2.60 30.70 -2.95
N ALA A 642 2.95 31.70 -2.14
CA ALA A 642 2.91 33.11 -2.51
C ALA A 642 3.99 33.44 -3.56
N GLU A 643 5.18 32.84 -3.44
CA GLU A 643 6.33 33.11 -4.32
C GLU A 643 6.31 32.28 -5.63
N SER A 644 5.55 31.17 -5.67
CA SER A 644 5.53 30.25 -6.80
C SER A 644 4.17 30.21 -7.51
N ARG A 645 4.15 30.59 -8.78
CA ARG A 645 2.94 30.59 -9.62
C ARG A 645 2.54 29.20 -10.11
N TRP A 646 3.52 28.42 -10.60
CA TRP A 646 3.28 27.17 -11.34
C TRP A 646 3.50 25.90 -10.51
N ARG A 647 4.09 26.04 -9.33
CA ARG A 647 4.24 24.95 -8.35
C ARG A 647 3.62 25.39 -7.04
N LYS A 648 2.89 24.49 -6.40
CA LYS A 648 2.27 24.75 -5.11
C LYS A 648 2.54 23.57 -4.18
N ARG A 649 2.74 23.86 -2.90
CA ARG A 649 2.84 22.92 -1.79
C ARG A 649 1.51 22.81 -1.05
N GLY A 650 1.35 21.73 -0.32
CA GLY A 650 0.24 21.52 0.61
C GLY A 650 0.73 20.66 1.77
N ILE A 651 0.15 20.87 2.94
CA ILE A 651 0.41 20.10 4.15
C ILE A 651 -0.93 19.78 4.79
N SER A 652 -1.08 18.58 5.36
CA SER A 652 -2.30 18.16 6.04
C SER A 652 -1.96 17.10 7.09
N MET A 653 -2.74 17.08 8.17
CA MET A 653 -2.65 16.07 9.23
C MET A 653 -4.03 15.48 9.48
N VAL A 654 -4.12 14.15 9.43
CA VAL A 654 -5.38 13.40 9.50
C VAL A 654 -5.32 12.41 10.66
N PRO A 655 -6.27 12.43 11.60
CA PRO A 655 -6.35 11.46 12.68
C PRO A 655 -6.88 10.10 12.17
N LEU A 656 -6.68 9.05 12.95
CA LEU A 656 -7.19 7.70 12.64
C LEU A 656 -7.56 6.97 13.92
N CYS A 657 -8.76 6.38 13.93
CA CYS A 657 -9.13 5.31 14.84
C CYS A 657 -9.50 4.09 13.98
N TYR A 658 -8.98 2.92 14.34
CA TYR A 658 -9.18 1.68 13.59
C TYR A 658 -9.72 0.61 14.54
N GLY A 659 -10.93 0.12 14.27
CA GLY A 659 -11.57 -0.93 15.05
C GLY A 659 -10.93 -2.30 14.85
N HIS A 660 -10.83 -3.08 15.92
CA HIS A 660 -10.39 -4.48 15.86
C HIS A 660 -11.47 -5.40 16.44
N SER A 661 -11.84 -6.44 15.69
CA SER A 661 -12.77 -7.48 16.15
C SER A 661 -12.06 -8.81 16.36
N TYR A 662 -12.15 -9.35 17.57
CA TYR A 662 -11.59 -10.67 17.91
C TYR A 662 -12.33 -11.83 17.24
N VAL A 663 -13.53 -11.59 16.69
CA VAL A 663 -14.32 -12.60 15.94
C VAL A 663 -13.52 -13.17 14.76
N TYR A 664 -12.59 -12.39 14.19
CA TYR A 664 -11.81 -12.79 13.03
C TYR A 664 -10.71 -13.83 13.31
N ALA A 665 -10.21 -13.98 14.55
CA ALA A 665 -9.23 -15.02 14.88
C ALA A 665 -9.68 -15.98 16.00
N ALA A 666 -10.96 -15.95 16.36
CA ALA A 666 -11.56 -16.96 17.22
C ALA A 666 -11.23 -18.37 16.70
N GLY A 667 -10.75 -19.25 17.59
CA GLY A 667 -10.42 -20.65 17.27
C GLY A 667 -8.96 -20.93 16.89
N THR A 668 -8.06 -19.93 16.90
CA THR A 668 -6.63 -20.19 16.64
C THR A 668 -5.95 -20.89 17.82
N GLY A 669 -5.35 -22.06 17.59
CA GLY A 669 -4.57 -22.81 18.58
C GLY A 669 -3.06 -22.80 18.33
N ALA A 670 -2.30 -23.36 19.27
CA ALA A 670 -0.87 -23.61 19.15
C ALA A 670 -0.49 -24.95 19.79
N LEU A 671 0.54 -25.61 19.23
CA LEU A 671 1.16 -26.82 19.76
C LEU A 671 2.65 -26.53 19.97
N VAL A 672 3.14 -26.73 21.19
CA VAL A 672 4.55 -26.51 21.56
C VAL A 672 5.14 -27.84 22.00
N ASN A 673 6.18 -28.30 21.30
CA ASN A 673 6.87 -29.55 21.57
C ASN A 673 8.29 -29.25 22.02
N VAL A 674 8.70 -29.77 23.18
CA VAL A 674 10.09 -29.73 23.66
C VAL A 674 10.72 -31.09 23.41
N HIS A 675 11.79 -31.13 22.60
CA HIS A 675 12.50 -32.37 22.26
C HIS A 675 13.35 -32.82 23.44
N SER A 676 13.07 -34.01 23.97
CA SER A 676 13.68 -34.47 25.23
C SER A 676 15.19 -34.74 25.14
N SER A 677 15.72 -34.99 23.95
CA SER A 677 17.13 -35.31 23.74
C SER A 677 18.06 -34.09 23.81
N ASP A 678 17.60 -32.92 23.40
CA ASP A 678 18.44 -31.71 23.27
C ASP A 678 17.78 -30.42 23.80
N GLY A 679 16.50 -30.48 24.21
CA GLY A 679 15.77 -29.32 24.71
C GLY A 679 15.32 -28.34 23.62
N SER A 680 15.53 -28.64 22.34
CA SER A 680 15.05 -27.80 21.24
C SER A 680 13.52 -27.76 21.23
N VAL A 681 12.94 -26.69 20.68
CA VAL A 681 11.49 -26.44 20.72
C VAL A 681 10.94 -26.31 19.31
N THR A 682 9.91 -27.09 18.99
CA THR A 682 9.11 -26.91 17.77
C THR A 682 7.75 -26.33 18.12
N VAL A 683 7.33 -25.29 17.40
CA VAL A 683 6.02 -24.64 17.60
C VAL A 683 5.20 -24.68 16.32
N HIS A 684 3.93 -25.07 16.43
CA HIS A 684 2.92 -24.92 15.40
C HIS A 684 1.84 -23.95 15.88
N HIS A 685 1.28 -23.15 14.97
CA HIS A 685 0.14 -22.27 15.26
C HIS A 685 -0.76 -22.13 14.03
N GLY A 686 -2.02 -21.72 14.24
CA GLY A 686 -3.00 -21.59 13.14
C GLY A 686 -2.85 -20.36 12.23
N GLY A 687 -2.05 -19.35 12.61
CA GLY A 687 -1.78 -18.20 11.75
C GLY A 687 -0.83 -18.52 10.58
N CYS A 688 -0.93 -17.79 9.47
CA CYS A 688 -0.09 -17.93 8.26
C CYS A 688 0.95 -16.80 8.16
N GLU A 689 2.20 -17.12 7.80
CA GLU A 689 3.23 -16.12 7.52
C GLU A 689 3.07 -15.56 6.11
N ILE A 690 2.76 -14.26 6.01
CA ILE A 690 2.54 -13.54 4.76
C ILE A 690 3.46 -12.32 4.60
N GLY A 691 4.53 -12.27 5.40
CA GLY A 691 5.51 -11.17 5.46
C GLY A 691 5.37 -10.26 6.67
N GLN A 692 4.37 -10.47 7.53
CA GLN A 692 4.12 -9.69 8.74
C GLN A 692 4.97 -10.12 9.94
N GLY A 693 5.69 -11.24 9.84
CA GLY A 693 6.59 -11.71 10.90
C GLY A 693 5.89 -12.46 12.03
N ILE A 694 4.73 -13.09 11.78
CA ILE A 694 3.99 -13.84 12.80
C ILE A 694 4.83 -14.97 13.41
N HIS A 695 5.61 -15.69 12.59
CA HIS A 695 6.48 -16.75 13.10
C HIS A 695 7.58 -16.17 14.00
N THR A 696 8.08 -14.98 13.69
CA THR A 696 9.08 -14.31 14.53
C THR A 696 8.49 -13.91 15.88
N LYS A 697 7.30 -13.29 15.89
CA LYS A 697 6.59 -12.93 17.11
C LYS A 697 6.29 -14.15 18.00
N VAL A 698 5.80 -15.24 17.42
CA VAL A 698 5.49 -16.46 18.17
C VAL A 698 6.77 -17.08 18.75
N ALA A 699 7.86 -17.14 17.98
CA ALA A 699 9.13 -17.65 18.48
C ALA A 699 9.66 -16.84 19.66
N GLN A 700 9.58 -15.51 19.59
CA GLN A 700 9.98 -14.62 20.68
C GLN A 700 9.15 -14.87 21.95
N VAL A 701 7.82 -15.00 21.82
CA VAL A 701 6.95 -15.28 22.96
C VAL A 701 7.24 -16.65 23.57
N VAL A 702 7.48 -17.66 22.75
CA VAL A 702 7.83 -19.01 23.24
C VAL A 702 9.17 -19.02 23.95
N ALA A 703 10.20 -18.41 23.36
CA ALA A 703 11.53 -18.30 23.96
C ALA A 703 11.48 -17.56 25.30
N LEU A 704 10.82 -16.41 25.33
CA LEU A 704 10.63 -15.62 26.55
C LEU A 704 9.87 -16.39 27.62
N THR A 705 8.77 -17.05 27.26
CA THR A 705 7.91 -17.75 28.22
C THR A 705 8.61 -18.98 28.79
N LEU A 706 9.32 -19.76 27.96
CA LEU A 706 10.04 -20.95 28.42
C LEU A 706 11.38 -20.64 29.09
N GLY A 707 11.92 -19.43 28.90
CA GLY A 707 13.24 -19.03 29.40
C GLY A 707 14.39 -19.69 28.64
N CYS A 708 14.27 -19.82 27.32
CA CYS A 708 15.31 -20.36 26.44
C CYS A 708 15.73 -19.36 25.36
N ASP A 709 16.82 -19.67 24.65
CA ASP A 709 17.32 -18.85 23.54
C ASP A 709 16.37 -18.92 22.33
N LEU A 710 16.30 -17.83 21.57
CA LEU A 710 15.45 -17.76 20.37
C LEU A 710 15.87 -18.80 19.33
N GLU A 711 17.18 -19.10 19.20
CA GLU A 711 17.70 -20.13 18.29
C GLU A 711 17.24 -21.54 18.64
N ALA A 712 16.84 -21.80 19.89
CA ALA A 712 16.29 -23.09 20.29
C ALA A 712 14.85 -23.31 19.76
N VAL A 713 14.19 -22.24 19.30
CA VAL A 713 12.79 -22.27 18.85
C VAL A 713 12.70 -22.30 17.33
N ARG A 714 12.15 -23.39 16.80
CA ARG A 714 11.75 -23.51 15.40
C ARG A 714 10.24 -23.40 15.27
N VAL A 715 9.76 -22.45 14.47
CA VAL A 715 8.35 -22.40 14.04
C VAL A 715 8.18 -23.23 12.77
N ALA A 716 7.26 -24.18 12.82
CA ALA A 716 6.94 -25.06 11.71
C ALA A 716 5.81 -24.46 10.84
N ASP A 717 5.64 -25.05 9.65
CA ASP A 717 4.61 -24.64 8.70
C ASP A 717 3.20 -24.76 9.29
N THR A 718 2.33 -23.85 8.86
CA THR A 718 0.91 -23.89 9.21
C THR A 718 0.25 -25.06 8.48
N SER A 719 -0.37 -25.97 9.22
CA SER A 719 -1.00 -27.18 8.65
C SER A 719 -2.27 -27.55 9.37
N THR A 720 -3.31 -27.88 8.59
CA THR A 720 -4.61 -28.36 9.10
C THR A 720 -4.52 -29.73 9.78
N GLU A 721 -3.46 -30.49 9.54
CA GLU A 721 -3.20 -31.78 10.20
C GLU A 721 -2.75 -31.60 11.65
N VAL A 722 -2.08 -30.48 11.97
CA VAL A 722 -1.53 -30.22 13.30
C VAL A 722 -2.43 -29.30 14.11
N ILE A 723 -2.88 -28.19 13.51
CA ILE A 723 -3.77 -27.23 14.15
C ILE A 723 -5.06 -27.17 13.32
N PRO A 724 -6.12 -27.93 13.65
CA PRO A 724 -7.38 -27.90 12.92
C PRO A 724 -8.27 -26.73 13.37
N ASN A 725 -9.32 -26.46 12.59
CA ASN A 725 -10.36 -25.46 12.87
C ASN A 725 -9.82 -24.03 13.04
N MET A 726 -8.69 -23.73 12.40
CA MET A 726 -8.16 -22.36 12.39
C MET A 726 -9.02 -21.47 11.49
N ARG A 727 -9.16 -20.21 11.88
CA ARG A 727 -9.75 -19.18 11.00
C ARG A 727 -8.71 -18.63 10.04
N PHE A 728 -9.05 -17.56 9.35
CA PHE A 728 -8.16 -16.89 8.43
C PHE A 728 -7.19 -15.95 9.16
N THR A 729 -6.03 -15.74 8.55
CA THR A 729 -5.07 -14.73 9.00
C THR A 729 -5.51 -13.36 8.52
N GLY A 730 -6.04 -12.53 9.41
CA GLY A 730 -6.67 -11.24 9.08
C GLY A 730 -7.04 -10.41 10.32
N GLY A 731 -7.73 -9.28 10.12
CA GLY A 731 -8.21 -8.41 11.21
C GLY A 731 -7.12 -7.69 12.01
N SER A 732 -5.85 -7.82 11.60
CA SER A 732 -4.67 -7.29 12.31
C SER A 732 -4.49 -7.84 13.74
N ILE A 733 -5.11 -8.98 14.06
CA ILE A 733 -5.09 -9.57 15.42
C ILE A 733 -4.59 -11.02 15.45
N THR A 734 -4.37 -11.66 14.30
CA THR A 734 -3.99 -13.08 14.25
C THR A 734 -2.63 -13.35 14.91
N SER A 735 -1.69 -12.41 14.83
CA SER A 735 -0.37 -12.62 15.44
C SER A 735 -0.48 -12.63 16.96
N GLU A 736 -1.29 -11.73 17.50
CA GLU A 736 -1.53 -11.53 18.92
C GLU A 736 -2.25 -12.75 19.50
N VAL A 737 -3.27 -13.26 18.81
CA VAL A 737 -3.97 -14.49 19.21
C VAL A 737 -3.06 -15.72 19.11
N ALA A 738 -2.23 -15.84 18.08
CA ALA A 738 -1.28 -16.95 17.94
C ALA A 738 -0.20 -16.91 19.04
N CYS A 739 0.31 -15.73 19.36
CA CYS A 739 1.23 -15.53 20.48
C CYS A 739 0.60 -15.93 21.81
N GLU A 740 -0.63 -15.51 22.09
CA GLU A 740 -1.31 -15.87 23.32
C GLU A 740 -1.59 -17.39 23.41
N ALA A 741 -1.99 -18.02 22.31
CA ALA A 741 -2.16 -19.47 22.26
C ALA A 741 -0.84 -20.21 22.57
N ALA A 742 0.26 -19.77 21.98
CA ALA A 742 1.58 -20.35 22.24
C ALA A 742 2.06 -20.07 23.67
N ARG A 743 1.81 -18.87 24.21
CA ARG A 743 2.10 -18.49 25.60
C ARG A 743 1.40 -19.44 26.57
N ARG A 744 0.09 -19.67 26.38
CA ARG A 744 -0.68 -20.59 27.23
C ARG A 744 -0.13 -22.02 27.21
N ALA A 745 0.25 -22.53 26.04
CA ALA A 745 0.88 -23.85 25.92
C ALA A 745 2.23 -23.89 26.68
N CYS A 746 3.05 -22.82 26.57
CA CYS A 746 4.31 -22.71 27.29
C CYS A 746 4.15 -22.59 28.80
N LEU A 747 3.13 -21.86 29.28
CA LEU A 747 2.83 -21.75 30.71
C LEU A 747 2.47 -23.10 31.32
N GLU A 748 1.70 -23.93 30.59
CA GLU A 748 1.39 -25.28 31.03
C GLU A 748 2.64 -26.18 31.05
N LEU A 749 3.50 -26.10 30.03
CA LEU A 749 4.79 -26.80 30.03
C LEU A 749 5.68 -26.38 31.20
N ASN A 750 5.79 -25.08 31.47
CA ASN A 750 6.54 -24.57 32.62
C ASN A 750 5.99 -25.12 33.94
N ARG A 751 4.66 -25.15 34.11
CA ARG A 751 4.00 -25.71 35.28
C ARG A 751 4.41 -27.18 35.51
N THR A 752 4.45 -27.97 34.43
CA THR A 752 4.86 -29.39 34.50
C THR A 752 6.36 -29.56 34.72
N LEU A 753 7.20 -28.67 34.18
CA LEU A 753 8.67 -28.73 34.29
C LEU A 753 9.21 -28.13 35.60
N GLU A 754 8.45 -27.31 36.32
CA GLU A 754 8.94 -26.60 37.50
C GLU A 754 9.49 -27.51 38.61
N PRO A 755 8.88 -28.66 38.95
CA PRO A 755 9.45 -29.57 39.94
C PRO A 755 10.86 -30.06 39.56
N HIS A 756 11.09 -30.33 38.26
CA HIS A 756 12.39 -30.73 37.75
C HIS A 756 13.40 -29.59 37.75
N ARG A 757 12.96 -28.37 37.38
CA ARG A 757 13.80 -27.16 37.45
C ARG A 757 14.24 -26.88 38.88
N LYS A 758 13.32 -26.99 39.84
CA LYS A 758 13.64 -26.86 41.27
C LYS A 758 14.67 -27.90 41.72
N PHE A 759 14.47 -29.17 41.39
CA PHE A 759 15.43 -30.23 41.71
C PHE A 759 16.82 -29.95 41.13
N LEU A 760 16.90 -29.54 39.85
CA LEU A 760 18.17 -29.19 39.20
C LEU A 760 18.84 -27.96 39.81
N ARG A 761 18.06 -26.93 40.16
CA ARG A 761 18.56 -25.74 40.89
C ARG A 761 19.14 -26.12 42.24
N GLU A 762 18.44 -26.94 43.01
CA GLU A 762 18.90 -27.41 44.32
C GLU A 762 20.15 -28.29 44.21
N LYS A 763 20.23 -29.15 43.19
CA LYS A 763 21.42 -29.95 42.91
C LYS A 763 22.62 -29.07 42.54
N LYS A 764 22.45 -28.14 41.58
CA LYS A 764 23.51 -27.17 41.21
C LYS A 764 23.98 -26.34 42.40
N ALA A 765 23.05 -25.88 43.25
CA ALA A 765 23.39 -25.09 44.44
C ALA A 765 24.21 -25.90 45.47
N LYS A 766 24.03 -27.23 45.54
CA LYS A 766 24.83 -28.11 46.40
C LYS A 766 26.21 -28.44 45.81
N GLU A 767 26.35 -28.36 44.50
CA GLU A 767 27.58 -28.69 43.76
C GLU A 767 28.45 -27.46 43.42
N ALA A 768 27.95 -26.24 43.65
CA ALA A 768 28.68 -25.00 43.36
C ALA A 768 29.83 -24.74 44.37
N PRO A 769 31.06 -24.41 43.92
CA PRO A 769 32.17 -24.07 44.83
C PRO A 769 31.89 -22.78 45.60
N LYS A 770 32.32 -22.70 46.87
CA LYS A 770 32.05 -21.60 47.82
C LYS A 770 32.45 -20.18 47.34
N ALA A 771 33.18 -20.04 46.24
CA ALA A 771 33.62 -18.75 45.69
C ALA A 771 32.55 -18.03 44.82
N ASP A 772 31.54 -18.74 44.30
CA ASP A 772 30.51 -18.17 43.39
C ASP A 772 29.20 -17.75 44.09
N LEU A 773 29.24 -17.55 45.41
CA LEU A 773 28.05 -17.28 46.21
C LEU A 773 27.35 -15.97 45.77
N VAL A 774 28.10 -14.98 45.28
CA VAL A 774 27.57 -13.67 44.83
C VAL A 774 26.77 -13.79 43.53
N ASP A 775 27.26 -14.54 42.54
CA ASP A 775 26.52 -14.78 41.28
C ASP A 775 25.28 -15.65 41.52
N SER A 776 25.36 -16.61 42.45
CA SER A 776 24.22 -17.42 42.87
C SER A 776 23.13 -16.59 43.58
N LEU A 777 23.52 -15.55 44.32
CA LEU A 777 22.61 -14.64 45.01
C LEU A 777 21.98 -13.62 44.04
N LEU A 778 22.76 -13.07 43.10
CA LEU A 778 22.26 -12.20 42.03
C LEU A 778 21.29 -12.92 41.10
N MET A 779 21.54 -14.20 40.78
CA MET A 779 20.61 -15.03 40.02
C MET A 779 19.31 -15.26 40.80
N ARG A 780 19.38 -15.55 42.11
CA ARG A 780 18.18 -15.68 42.96
C ARG A 780 17.37 -14.39 43.04
N GLU A 781 18.03 -13.24 43.04
CA GLU A 781 17.37 -11.94 43.10
C GLU A 781 16.66 -11.59 41.78
N LYS A 782 17.30 -11.88 40.63
CA LYS A 782 16.66 -11.79 39.30
C LYS A 782 15.49 -12.76 39.15
N GLU A 783 15.64 -13.99 39.62
CA GLU A 783 14.57 -15.00 39.58
C GLU A 783 13.39 -14.63 40.48
N LYS A 784 13.66 -14.03 41.65
CA LYS A 784 12.62 -13.53 42.56
C LYS A 784 11.85 -12.38 41.91
N GLN A 785 12.54 -11.45 41.24
CA GLN A 785 11.89 -10.39 40.47
C GLN A 785 11.02 -10.96 39.35
N GLN A 786 11.51 -11.97 38.62
CA GLN A 786 10.77 -12.60 37.53
C GLN A 786 9.54 -13.39 38.01
N GLN A 787 9.62 -14.05 39.18
CA GLN A 787 8.47 -14.70 39.82
C GLN A 787 7.45 -13.69 40.36
N GLU A 788 7.90 -12.58 40.97
CA GLU A 788 7.01 -11.51 41.43
C GLU A 788 6.30 -10.82 40.26
N GLU A 789 6.98 -10.64 39.12
CA GLU A 789 6.40 -10.12 37.88
C GLU A 789 5.36 -11.08 37.28
N LEU A 790 5.69 -12.38 37.23
CA LEU A 790 4.78 -13.42 36.75
C LEU A 790 3.53 -13.52 37.65
N GLN A 791 3.70 -13.40 38.96
CA GLN A 791 2.61 -13.43 39.92
C GLN A 791 1.74 -12.17 39.83
N LYS A 792 2.33 -10.98 39.71
CA LYS A 792 1.58 -9.73 39.43
C LYS A 792 0.82 -9.80 38.12
N GLN A 793 1.40 -10.39 37.07
CA GLN A 793 0.71 -10.60 35.79
C GLN A 793 -0.45 -11.59 35.94
N GLN A 794 -0.27 -12.69 36.67
CA GLN A 794 -1.34 -13.66 36.94
C GLN A 794 -2.48 -13.05 37.78
N GLU A 795 -2.16 -12.21 38.77
CA GLU A 795 -3.14 -11.47 39.57
C GLU A 795 -3.86 -10.41 38.74
N ALA A 796 -3.16 -9.69 37.87
CA ALA A 796 -3.77 -8.76 36.89
C ALA A 796 -4.67 -9.48 35.88
N GLU A 797 -4.31 -10.69 35.44
CA GLU A 797 -5.13 -11.53 34.56
C GLU A 797 -6.38 -12.07 35.29
N LYS A 798 -6.28 -12.31 36.61
CA LYS A 798 -7.41 -12.68 37.47
C LYS A 798 -8.34 -11.50 37.71
N ALA A 799 -7.80 -10.29 37.87
CA ALA A 799 -8.55 -9.04 37.97
C ALA A 799 -9.24 -8.68 36.64
N ALA A 800 -8.58 -8.90 35.50
CA ALA A 800 -9.14 -8.69 34.16
C ALA A 800 -10.25 -9.70 33.79
N LYS A 801 -10.30 -10.86 34.46
CA LYS A 801 -11.40 -11.84 34.33
C LYS A 801 -12.61 -11.53 35.22
N ALA A 802 -12.53 -10.54 36.10
CA ALA A 802 -13.68 -10.02 36.85
C ALA A 802 -14.43 -8.99 35.99
N VAL A 803 -15.21 -9.48 35.02
CA VAL A 803 -16.26 -8.69 34.38
C VAL A 803 -17.33 -8.40 35.46
N PRO A 804 -17.72 -7.14 35.73
CA PRO A 804 -18.89 -6.89 36.57
C PRO A 804 -20.14 -7.33 35.81
N GLU A 805 -21.09 -7.97 36.50
CA GLU A 805 -22.44 -8.16 35.96
C GLU A 805 -23.03 -6.81 35.51
N PRO A 806 -23.91 -6.80 34.49
CA PRO A 806 -24.51 -5.56 34.00
C PRO A 806 -25.26 -4.83 35.12
N ILE A 807 -24.92 -3.54 35.27
CA ILE A 807 -25.56 -2.58 36.18
C ILE A 807 -27.05 -2.48 35.83
N SER A 808 -27.91 -2.48 36.85
CA SER A 808 -29.36 -2.51 36.66
C SER A 808 -29.88 -1.15 36.17
N ALA A 809 -31.01 -1.15 35.43
CA ALA A 809 -31.60 0.07 34.86
C ALA A 809 -31.92 1.16 35.91
N GLY A 810 -32.12 0.80 37.18
CA GLY A 810 -32.39 1.76 38.26
C GLY A 810 -31.17 2.59 38.69
N GLU A 811 -29.96 2.03 38.59
CA GLU A 811 -28.72 2.73 38.99
C GLU A 811 -28.28 3.79 37.94
N LEU A 812 -28.76 3.65 36.69
CA LEU A 812 -28.58 4.64 35.62
C LEU A 812 -29.51 5.85 35.74
N GLU A 813 -30.71 5.68 36.34
CA GLU A 813 -31.66 6.78 36.54
C GLU A 813 -31.24 7.72 37.68
N ASP A 814 -30.62 7.19 38.74
CA ASP A 814 -30.14 8.01 39.86
C ASP A 814 -28.92 8.87 39.48
N ALA A 815 -27.99 8.33 38.69
CA ALA A 815 -26.83 9.07 38.19
C ALA A 815 -27.23 10.17 37.17
N ALA A 816 -28.29 9.96 36.39
CA ALA A 816 -28.83 10.96 35.46
C ALA A 816 -29.44 12.17 36.20
N ARG A 817 -30.06 11.95 37.36
CA ARG A 817 -30.63 13.02 38.20
C ARG A 817 -29.57 13.91 38.84
N GLU A 818 -28.46 13.34 39.32
CA GLU A 818 -27.37 14.12 39.91
C GLU A 818 -26.66 15.01 38.86
N LEU A 819 -26.58 14.55 37.61
CA LEU A 819 -25.98 15.32 36.50
C LEU A 819 -26.86 16.51 36.07
N GLU A 820 -28.18 16.36 36.14
CA GLU A 820 -29.16 17.37 35.74
C GLU A 820 -29.23 18.56 36.74
N GLU A 821 -28.90 18.32 38.01
CA GLU A 821 -28.76 19.38 39.02
C GLU A 821 -27.47 20.19 38.86
N MET A 822 -26.36 19.56 38.44
CA MET A 822 -25.09 20.25 38.22
C MET A 822 -25.07 21.14 36.97
N GLN A 823 -25.87 20.83 35.95
CA GLN A 823 -25.95 21.60 34.70
C GLN A 823 -26.79 22.89 34.81
N LYS A 824 -27.60 23.06 35.87
CA LYS A 824 -28.40 24.28 36.08
C LYS A 824 -27.60 25.49 36.61
N LEU A 825 -26.32 25.31 36.99
CA LEU A 825 -25.56 26.34 37.72
C LEU A 825 -24.64 27.23 36.86
N HIS A 826 -24.47 26.99 35.55
CA HIS A 826 -23.36 27.60 34.77
C HIS A 826 -23.77 28.37 33.50
N SER A 827 -24.99 28.88 33.41
CA SER A 827 -25.42 29.73 32.28
C SER A 827 -25.58 31.20 32.67
N SER A 828 -24.58 32.06 32.41
CA SER A 828 -24.84 33.49 32.19
C SER A 828 -23.74 34.26 31.41
N LYS A 829 -24.20 34.91 30.33
CA LYS A 829 -23.77 36.21 29.73
C LYS A 829 -23.07 36.22 28.36
N ALA A 830 -23.73 36.99 27.48
CA ALA A 830 -23.56 37.24 26.06
C ALA A 830 -22.53 38.32 25.68
N GLY A 831 -22.22 38.44 24.38
CA GLY A 831 -21.57 39.62 23.80
C GLY A 831 -21.32 39.58 22.27
N GLN A 832 -22.20 40.25 21.53
CA GLN A 832 -22.26 40.51 20.06
C GLN A 832 -21.08 41.29 19.43
N LYS A 833 -20.72 41.09 18.14
CA LYS A 833 -21.19 41.81 16.91
C LYS A 833 -20.19 41.82 15.71
N LYS A 834 -20.73 41.55 14.50
CA LYS A 834 -20.51 42.16 13.14
C LYS A 834 -19.12 42.06 12.43
N GLU A 835 -18.95 41.97 11.09
CA GLU A 835 -19.75 41.72 9.86
C GLU A 835 -18.81 41.91 8.61
N VAL A 836 -19.12 41.29 7.44
CA VAL A 836 -18.71 41.65 6.04
C VAL A 836 -17.27 41.26 5.58
N SER A 837 -16.96 40.72 4.37
CA SER A 837 -17.66 40.14 3.20
C SER A 837 -16.64 39.41 2.27
N GLU A 838 -17.20 38.56 1.41
CA GLU A 838 -16.85 38.33 -0.01
C GLU A 838 -15.70 37.40 -0.47
N LEU A 839 -16.14 36.40 -1.23
CA LEU A 839 -15.72 35.99 -2.59
C LEU A 839 -15.00 34.64 -2.77
N GLU A 840 -15.80 33.75 -3.36
CA GLU A 840 -15.46 32.56 -4.14
C GLU A 840 -14.38 32.82 -5.19
N MET A 841 -13.44 31.88 -5.35
CA MET A 841 -13.07 31.30 -6.65
C MET A 841 -11.98 30.22 -6.52
N LEU A 842 -12.15 29.12 -7.28
CA LEU A 842 -11.16 28.12 -7.74
C LEU A 842 -10.93 26.86 -6.87
N LYS A 843 -11.89 25.91 -6.93
CA LYS A 843 -11.60 24.47 -6.81
C LYS A 843 -11.29 23.92 -8.21
N GLY A 844 -10.02 23.58 -8.46
CA GLY A 844 -9.60 22.97 -9.72
C GLY A 844 -8.16 22.46 -9.70
N ALA A 845 -8.04 21.13 -9.72
CA ALA A 845 -6.89 20.34 -10.17
C ALA A 845 -5.62 20.28 -9.29
N ARG A 846 -5.44 19.12 -8.62
CA ARG A 846 -4.13 18.49 -8.46
C ARG A 846 -4.22 16.99 -8.75
N LYS A 847 -3.64 16.55 -9.86
CA LYS A 847 -3.11 15.18 -10.00
C LYS A 847 -1.96 15.15 -11.01
N ALA A 848 -0.94 14.39 -10.63
CA ALA A 848 0.23 13.97 -11.40
C ALA A 848 1.15 15.10 -11.92
N ASP A 849 1.98 15.64 -11.01
CA ASP A 849 3.41 16.02 -11.26
C ASP A 849 4.09 16.76 -10.09
N SER A 850 3.50 16.80 -8.88
CA SER A 850 4.17 17.44 -7.74
C SER A 850 5.26 16.53 -7.14
N GLU A 851 6.52 16.89 -7.42
CA GLU A 851 7.70 16.48 -6.63
C GLU A 851 7.73 17.10 -5.22
N ASP A 852 6.73 17.92 -4.85
CA ASP A 852 6.47 18.20 -3.44
C ASP A 852 5.62 17.05 -2.91
N GLU A 853 6.30 16.01 -2.42
CA GLU A 853 5.70 15.05 -1.50
C GLU A 853 5.07 15.86 -0.37
N GLY A 854 3.74 15.87 -0.29
CA GLY A 854 3.11 16.08 1.01
C GLY A 854 3.73 15.02 1.91
N GLU A 855 4.51 15.43 2.89
CA GLU A 855 4.95 14.50 3.92
C GLU A 855 3.70 14.07 4.68
N ALA A 856 3.11 12.96 4.24
CA ALA A 856 2.23 12.19 5.08
C ALA A 856 3.12 11.59 6.17
N ILE A 857 3.18 12.26 7.32
CA ILE A 857 3.73 11.67 8.53
C ILE A 857 2.73 10.58 8.92
N ALA A 858 3.05 9.35 8.55
CA ALA A 858 2.29 8.19 8.99
C ALA A 858 2.35 8.15 10.52
N MET A 859 1.19 8.06 11.17
CA MET A 859 1.14 7.85 12.61
C MET A 859 1.87 6.53 12.92
N PRO A 860 2.92 6.55 13.77
CA PRO A 860 3.50 5.30 14.27
C PRO A 860 2.41 4.53 15.03
N THR A 861 2.44 3.21 14.91
CA THR A 861 1.56 2.31 15.66
C THR A 861 1.97 2.39 17.13
N VAL A 862 1.12 2.96 17.99
CA VAL A 862 1.35 3.04 19.44
C VAL A 862 0.61 1.89 20.11
N SER A 863 1.25 1.25 21.09
CA SER A 863 0.63 0.21 21.91
C SER A 863 -0.48 0.80 22.82
N PRO A 864 -1.34 -0.03 23.43
CA PRO A 864 -2.39 0.40 24.36
C PRO A 864 -1.90 1.17 25.61
N GLU A 865 -0.58 1.33 25.80
CA GLU A 865 0.05 1.89 27.00
C GLU A 865 0.59 3.32 26.81
N GLY A 866 0.43 3.93 25.63
CA GLY A 866 0.57 5.39 25.48
C GLY A 866 1.99 5.98 25.47
N TYR A 867 2.99 5.29 24.90
CA TYR A 867 4.34 5.88 24.73
C TYR A 867 4.87 5.79 23.29
N VAL A 868 5.24 6.95 22.73
CA VAL A 868 6.26 7.12 21.67
C VAL A 868 6.88 8.52 21.85
N TYR A 869 8.19 8.70 21.66
CA TYR A 869 8.90 9.99 21.85
C TYR A 869 9.42 10.58 20.52
N ALA A 870 9.54 11.92 20.50
CA ALA A 870 9.55 12.89 19.38
C ALA A 870 10.50 12.72 18.18
N THR A 871 10.16 13.17 16.96
CA THR A 871 11.02 13.08 15.74
C THR A 871 11.81 14.35 15.33
N VAL A 872 12.93 14.09 14.63
CA VAL A 872 13.74 14.81 13.59
C VAL A 872 14.09 16.31 13.67
N ASP A 873 13.44 17.17 14.43
CA ASP A 873 13.62 18.62 14.19
C ASP A 873 14.80 19.31 14.90
N GLN A 874 15.72 18.54 15.48
CA GLN A 874 17.02 19.04 15.95
C GLN A 874 18.17 18.84 14.96
N LEU A 875 17.88 18.34 13.74
CA LEU A 875 18.88 18.02 12.73
C LEU A 875 18.93 18.97 11.52
N ASP A 876 17.90 19.80 11.30
CA ASP A 876 17.81 20.62 10.06
C ASP A 876 18.16 22.11 10.23
N GLU A 877 18.45 22.58 11.44
CA GLU A 877 19.15 23.86 11.60
C GLU A 877 20.66 23.64 11.52
N GLY A 878 21.18 23.61 10.28
CA GLY A 878 22.63 23.72 10.05
C GLY A 878 23.22 22.88 8.93
N ALA A 879 22.48 22.50 7.88
CA ALA A 879 23.06 21.91 6.67
C ALA A 879 23.87 22.94 5.83
N GLU A 880 24.79 23.67 6.47
CA GLU A 880 26.00 24.17 5.83
C GLU A 880 27.07 23.07 5.91
N GLY A 881 27.21 22.29 4.84
CA GLY A 881 28.43 21.55 4.51
C GLY A 881 28.79 20.39 5.45
N GLY A 882 28.37 19.18 5.07
CA GLY A 882 29.06 17.96 5.50
C GLY A 882 30.53 18.04 5.06
N LEU A 883 31.40 18.41 5.99
CA LEU A 883 32.83 18.57 5.76
C LEU A 883 33.56 17.52 6.58
N GLN A 884 34.50 16.85 5.94
CA GLN A 884 35.41 15.95 6.62
C GLN A 884 36.52 16.77 7.29
N TYR A 885 36.81 16.48 8.54
CA TYR A 885 37.87 17.11 9.32
C TYR A 885 38.90 16.07 9.73
N GLN A 886 40.17 16.43 9.74
CA GLN A 886 41.24 15.62 10.30
C GLN A 886 41.64 16.14 11.68
N VAL A 887 41.88 15.25 12.64
CA VAL A 887 42.46 15.61 13.94
C VAL A 887 43.94 15.95 13.76
N VAL A 888 44.31 17.20 14.04
CA VAL A 888 45.68 17.72 13.84
C VAL A 888 46.45 17.93 15.14
N HIS A 889 45.81 17.75 16.30
CA HIS A 889 46.44 17.90 17.61
C HIS A 889 46.77 16.55 18.26
N LYS A 890 47.98 16.43 18.83
CA LYS A 890 48.49 15.22 19.48
C LYS A 890 48.28 15.24 21.00
N PRO A 891 48.07 14.08 21.67
CA PRO A 891 47.93 12.75 21.07
C PRO A 891 46.52 12.46 20.55
N PHE A 892 45.49 13.11 21.10
CA PHE A 892 44.10 12.95 20.72
C PHE A 892 43.29 14.21 21.02
N VAL A 893 42.07 14.27 20.49
CA VAL A 893 41.06 15.29 20.81
C VAL A 893 39.83 14.63 21.40
N ALA A 894 39.37 15.13 22.53
CA ALA A 894 38.19 14.61 23.20
C ALA A 894 36.90 14.94 22.44
N VAL A 895 36.03 13.95 22.29
CA VAL A 895 34.68 14.07 21.74
C VAL A 895 33.70 14.09 22.91
N ARG A 896 32.82 15.08 22.94
CA ARG A 896 31.90 15.34 24.06
C ARG A 896 30.45 15.27 23.60
N HIS A 897 29.55 14.79 24.46
CA HIS A 897 28.12 14.71 24.11
C HIS A 897 27.44 16.09 23.99
N LEU A 898 28.00 17.13 24.61
CA LEU A 898 27.60 18.53 24.49
C LEU A 898 28.85 19.41 24.29
N PRO A 899 28.75 20.55 23.59
CA PRO A 899 29.89 21.44 23.41
C PRO A 899 30.25 22.12 24.73
N GLY A 900 31.55 22.32 24.97
CA GLY A 900 32.06 22.99 26.16
C GLY A 900 32.47 22.06 27.31
N PRO A 901 33.04 22.64 28.38
CA PRO A 901 33.67 21.89 29.47
C PRO A 901 32.67 21.08 30.32
N LYS A 902 31.37 21.43 30.31
CA LYS A 902 30.31 20.69 31.00
C LYS A 902 29.91 19.39 30.27
N GLY A 903 30.25 19.25 28.98
CA GLY A 903 29.97 18.04 28.22
C GLY A 903 30.91 16.90 28.62
N LYS A 904 30.39 15.82 29.20
CA LYS A 904 31.11 14.56 29.44
C LYS A 904 31.77 14.05 28.15
N VAL A 905 33.04 13.63 28.28
CA VAL A 905 33.79 12.97 27.21
C VAL A 905 33.15 11.60 26.94
N VAL A 906 32.79 11.37 25.70
CA VAL A 906 32.13 10.13 25.25
C VAL A 906 33.03 9.29 24.36
N ASN A 907 34.04 9.90 23.75
CA ASN A 907 35.08 9.24 22.98
C ASN A 907 36.32 10.16 22.89
N SER A 908 37.42 9.67 22.33
CA SER A 908 38.61 10.45 21.97
C SER A 908 39.11 10.03 20.60
N LEU A 909 39.48 11.00 19.76
CA LEU A 909 39.96 10.75 18.41
C LEU A 909 41.45 11.04 18.34
N GLU A 910 42.23 10.07 17.90
CA GLU A 910 43.68 10.18 17.82
C GLU A 910 44.11 11.12 16.68
N TYR A 911 45.31 11.70 16.80
CA TYR A 911 45.95 12.46 15.73
C TYR A 911 45.92 11.69 14.41
N GLY A 912 45.52 12.38 13.33
CA GLY A 912 45.39 11.81 11.99
C GLY A 912 44.01 11.23 11.66
N THR A 913 43.11 11.08 12.65
CA THR A 913 41.77 10.54 12.42
C THR A 913 40.92 11.50 11.59
N PHE A 914 40.26 10.99 10.55
CA PHE A 914 39.29 11.72 9.74
C PHE A 914 37.87 11.50 10.26
N VAL A 915 37.09 12.58 10.29
CA VAL A 915 35.72 12.57 10.81
C VAL A 915 34.78 13.45 10.01
N ASP A 916 33.61 12.91 9.71
CA ASP A 916 32.57 13.66 9.04
C ASP A 916 31.80 14.52 10.05
N THR A 917 31.71 15.81 9.75
CA THR A 917 31.08 16.80 10.62
C THR A 917 30.03 17.59 9.84
N PHE A 918 28.94 17.98 10.50
CA PHE A 918 27.75 18.49 9.81
C PHE A 918 27.10 19.71 10.47
N GLY A 919 27.81 20.40 11.37
CA GLY A 919 27.29 21.64 11.97
C GLY A 919 28.23 22.27 12.98
N TRP A 920 27.90 23.48 13.41
CA TRP A 920 28.63 24.24 14.44
C TRP A 920 27.77 24.41 15.70
N ASP A 921 28.42 24.54 16.87
CA ASP A 921 27.75 24.75 18.16
C ASP A 921 27.17 26.16 18.28
N ASP A 922 27.91 27.12 17.75
CA ASP A 922 27.52 28.51 17.59
C ASP A 922 27.96 28.95 16.19
N PRO A 923 27.03 29.29 15.29
CA PRO A 923 27.35 29.72 13.92
C PRO A 923 28.30 30.92 13.85
N LYS A 924 28.34 31.78 14.88
CA LYS A 924 29.20 32.97 14.94
C LYS A 924 30.60 32.65 15.50
N LYS A 925 30.69 31.76 16.50
CA LYS A 925 31.96 31.45 17.19
C LYS A 925 32.70 30.25 16.62
N LYS A 926 31.98 29.32 15.97
CA LYS A 926 32.53 28.14 15.29
C LYS A 926 33.56 27.40 16.15
N LYS A 927 33.19 27.07 17.39
CA LYS A 927 34.14 26.53 18.39
C LYS A 927 34.12 25.00 18.43
N TYR A 928 32.96 24.38 18.23
CA TYR A 928 32.81 22.93 18.19
C TYR A 928 32.07 22.49 16.92
N ARG A 929 32.59 21.45 16.27
CA ARG A 929 31.94 20.77 15.14
C ARG A 929 31.08 19.62 15.65
N LYS A 930 29.87 19.54 15.12
CA LYS A 930 28.91 18.46 15.36
C LYS A 930 29.27 17.25 14.49
N MET A 931 29.27 16.06 15.06
CA MET A 931 29.66 14.82 14.39
C MET A 931 28.85 13.62 14.88
N PHE A 932 28.86 12.54 14.11
CA PHE A 932 28.42 11.24 14.59
C PHE A 932 29.59 10.53 15.24
N CYS A 933 29.41 10.06 16.46
CA CYS A 933 30.43 9.35 17.21
C CYS A 933 29.91 7.96 17.58
N ARG A 934 30.66 6.92 17.21
CA ARG A 934 30.42 5.56 17.70
C ARG A 934 31.00 5.44 19.11
N MET A 935 30.14 5.13 20.07
CA MET A 935 30.49 4.84 21.46
C MET A 935 31.17 3.46 21.56
N PRO A 936 31.94 3.19 22.64
CA PRO A 936 32.56 1.87 22.87
C PRO A 936 31.57 0.70 22.91
N ASN A 937 30.30 0.94 23.25
CA ASN A 937 29.23 -0.07 23.25
C ASN A 937 28.52 -0.22 21.90
N GLY A 938 29.09 0.32 20.81
CA GLY A 938 28.57 0.21 19.45
C GLY A 938 27.46 1.21 19.08
N ARG A 939 26.88 1.93 20.04
CA ARG A 939 25.84 2.96 19.79
C ARG A 939 26.42 4.15 19.04
N ILE A 940 25.67 4.73 18.10
CA ILE A 940 26.05 5.98 17.45
C ILE A 940 25.30 7.13 18.10
N VAL A 941 26.00 8.16 18.54
CA VAL A 941 25.43 9.36 19.14
C VAL A 941 25.86 10.60 18.39
N VAL A 942 25.09 11.67 18.51
CA VAL A 942 25.54 13.00 18.08
C VAL A 942 26.45 13.55 19.17
N ALA A 943 27.65 13.95 18.77
CA ALA A 943 28.66 14.47 19.66
C ALA A 943 29.36 15.68 19.04
N TRP A 944 30.26 16.28 19.81
CA TRP A 944 30.92 17.53 19.52
C TRP A 944 32.42 17.36 19.67
N ILE A 945 33.16 17.75 18.64
CA ILE A 945 34.61 17.88 18.67
C ILE A 945 34.99 19.35 18.62
N MET A 946 35.88 19.77 19.51
CA MET A 946 36.35 21.15 19.53
C MET A 946 37.22 21.41 18.29
N ALA A 947 36.92 22.47 17.54
CA ALA A 947 37.65 22.81 16.33
C ALA A 947 39.00 23.47 16.63
N SER A 948 39.03 24.39 17.59
CA SER A 948 40.23 25.11 18.00
C SER A 948 40.15 25.45 19.48
N HIS A 949 41.28 25.31 20.18
CA HIS A 949 41.44 25.69 21.58
C HIS A 949 42.19 27.02 21.69
N PRO A 950 41.77 27.97 22.56
CA PRO A 950 42.43 29.28 22.68
C PRO A 950 43.95 29.23 22.92
N GLU A 951 44.43 28.21 23.64
CA GLU A 951 45.85 28.05 23.97
C GLU A 951 46.59 27.03 23.09
N LEU A 952 45.87 26.04 22.53
CA LEU A 952 46.50 24.92 21.81
C LEU A 952 46.41 25.07 20.28
N GLY A 953 45.68 26.09 19.80
CA GLY A 953 45.43 26.29 18.38
C GLY A 953 44.43 25.28 17.80
N PRO A 954 44.44 25.05 16.47
CA PRO A 954 43.52 24.14 15.82
C PRO A 954 43.69 22.70 16.34
N LEU A 955 42.56 22.09 16.67
CA LEU A 955 42.47 20.71 17.13
C LEU A 955 42.03 19.77 16.00
N VAL A 956 41.16 20.28 15.12
CA VAL A 956 40.81 19.65 13.85
C VAL A 956 40.85 20.67 12.72
N GLU A 957 41.21 20.23 11.53
CA GLU A 957 41.22 21.04 10.31
C GLU A 957 40.38 20.36 9.21
N PRO A 958 39.72 21.11 8.30
CA PRO A 958 39.07 20.51 7.15
C PRO A 958 40.08 19.67 6.37
N ALA A 959 39.71 18.43 6.04
CA ALA A 959 40.50 17.60 5.14
C ALA A 959 40.58 18.32 3.79
N ALA A 960 41.79 18.63 3.32
CA ALA A 960 41.98 19.09 1.95
C ALA A 960 41.44 18.02 1.01
N GLY A 961 40.44 18.38 0.19
CA GLY A 961 39.82 17.50 -0.81
C GLY A 961 40.79 17.11 -1.90
#